data_AF-A0A6B1E990-F1
#
_entry.id   AF-A0A6B1E990-F1
#
_cell.length_a   1.000
_cell.length_b   1.000
_cell.length_c   1.000
_cell.angle_alpha   90.00
_cell.angle_beta   90.00
_cell.angle_gamma   90.00
#
_symmetry.space_group_name_H-M   'P 1'
#
loop_
_entity.id
_entity.type
_entity.pdbx_description
1 polymer ?
#
loop_
_entity_poly.entity_id
_entity_poly.type
_entity_poly.pdbx_seq_one_letter_code
_entity_poly.pdbx_strand_id
1 'polypeptide(L)'
;MEPGQASHENGRAQMVRTVTSAIVQVAWTGDKESMIELHEKYVAEAAAAGTQVMCFQELFYGPYFCQVQDTEFYAYAEAIPDGPTTKRFQELAAKHEMVLVLPMYEREKAGFLYNTAAVIDADGTYLGKYRKTHIPQVKGFWEKFYFRPGNMGYPVFETAVGTVGVYICYDRHFPEGWRALGLAGAEIVFNPSATSRGLSAYLWQLEQTSAAVANMYFVGAINRVGIEPLGDNDFYGTSYFANPRGQFVDGTASDQTEELVVRDLDLDQIEEVRGQWAFYRDRRPDLYDSLTAPCPPPQILQSHPPNPQKETKMTTLIKGGTVVSATGADPAEVLIDGEQIEAVLRPGSDIAAAAEQGAEVVDATGRLVVPGGVDVHTHMELPFGGTFASDTFETGTRAAAWGGTTTIVDFAVQTYGENVRECLDAWMAKAEGNCAIDYGFHMIIGGVDNDSLKEMDLLVNEGITSFKLFMAYPGVMLSDDGQILRAMQQAAGNGGLIMMHAENGLAIDVLAEQAFERGEISPVNHGYVRRKELESEATHRAIQLAKVGAAPLYIVHLSASEALEQVAIARDSGMNVFAETCPQYLHFSLEEHLDRPGFEGAGYVCSTPLRSRAEGHQDDLWRGLRTNDLAVVSTDHCPFCMKEQKELGLNDFRAIPNGIGGVEHRMDMIYQGVITGEIGLARWVELCATTPARMMGLYPRKGIIAPGSDADVVIYDPDKQWTISVDNHHMNMDYSAYEGVQVTGHVDTVFSRGKKVIDDGQYLGRAGDGVYLRRGLSQYLQ
;
A
#
# COMPACT_ATOMS: atom_id res chain seq x y z
N MET A 1 26.49 -45.74 -66.90
CA MET A 1 25.61 -46.66 -66.17
C MET A 1 26.00 -46.61 -64.71
N GLU A 2 24.98 -46.53 -63.87
CA GLU A 2 24.94 -46.61 -62.41
C GLU A 2 25.37 -45.40 -61.54
N PRO A 3 24.53 -45.03 -60.55
CA PRO A 3 24.73 -43.90 -59.65
C PRO A 3 25.28 -44.31 -58.27
N GLY A 4 25.96 -43.38 -57.62
CA GLY A 4 26.33 -43.44 -56.21
C GLY A 4 26.90 -42.08 -55.78
N GLN A 5 26.03 -41.09 -55.61
CA GLN A 5 26.41 -39.78 -55.07
C GLN A 5 26.70 -39.93 -53.57
N ALA A 6 27.98 -39.96 -53.22
CA ALA A 6 28.44 -39.64 -51.88
C ALA A 6 28.29 -38.13 -51.66
N SER A 7 27.61 -37.76 -50.59
CA SER A 7 27.47 -36.39 -50.11
C SER A 7 28.84 -35.81 -49.72
N HIS A 8 29.24 -34.76 -50.42
CA HIS A 8 30.33 -33.88 -50.01
C HIS A 8 29.88 -33.05 -48.79
N GLU A 9 30.30 -33.43 -47.59
CA GLU A 9 30.35 -32.51 -46.45
C GLU A 9 31.55 -31.58 -46.64
N ASN A 10 31.26 -30.31 -46.89
CA ASN A 10 32.26 -29.27 -47.03
C ASN A 10 32.52 -28.67 -45.64
N GLY A 11 33.57 -29.15 -44.97
CA GLY A 11 34.06 -28.56 -43.72
C GLY A 11 34.63 -27.16 -43.95
N ARG A 12 33.85 -26.13 -43.63
CA ARG A 12 34.36 -24.80 -43.29
C ARG A 12 34.34 -24.70 -41.77
N ALA A 13 35.52 -24.67 -41.15
CA ALA A 13 35.64 -24.21 -39.77
C ALA A 13 35.12 -22.76 -39.73
N GLN A 14 34.01 -22.53 -39.03
CA GLN A 14 33.49 -21.19 -38.78
C GLN A 14 34.51 -20.45 -37.91
N MET A 15 35.06 -19.33 -38.41
CA MET A 15 35.94 -18.48 -37.58
C MET A 15 35.09 -17.84 -36.50
N VAL A 16 35.50 -17.99 -35.24
CA VAL A 16 34.79 -17.46 -34.07
C VAL A 16 34.76 -15.92 -34.13
N ARG A 17 33.57 -15.31 -33.99
CA ARG A 17 33.41 -13.85 -33.99
C ARG A 17 33.70 -13.27 -32.61
N THR A 18 34.98 -13.11 -32.29
CA THR A 18 35.44 -12.51 -31.02
C THR A 18 35.68 -11.00 -31.16
N VAL A 19 35.22 -10.22 -30.17
CA VAL A 19 35.47 -8.78 -30.05
C VAL A 19 36.20 -8.46 -28.75
N THR A 20 37.34 -7.80 -28.83
CA THR A 20 38.07 -7.31 -27.65
C THR A 20 37.46 -5.99 -27.17
N SER A 21 36.86 -6.00 -25.98
CA SER A 21 36.13 -4.86 -25.41
C SER A 21 36.77 -4.37 -24.11
N ALA A 22 36.80 -3.06 -23.92
CA ALA A 22 37.30 -2.44 -22.69
C ALA A 22 36.27 -1.56 -21.97
N ILE A 23 36.37 -1.56 -20.65
CA ILE A 23 35.70 -0.62 -19.77
C ILE A 23 36.69 -0.13 -18.72
N VAL A 24 36.49 1.08 -18.21
CA VAL A 24 37.42 1.69 -17.26
C VAL A 24 36.68 2.29 -16.07
N GLN A 25 37.19 2.02 -14.86
CA GLN A 25 36.76 2.68 -13.63
C GLN A 25 37.89 3.54 -13.08
N VAL A 26 37.60 4.81 -12.79
CA VAL A 26 38.59 5.80 -12.31
C VAL A 26 37.97 6.75 -11.29
N ALA A 27 38.81 7.27 -10.40
CA ALA A 27 38.43 8.32 -9.46
C ALA A 27 38.51 9.70 -10.12
N TRP A 28 37.83 10.68 -9.53
CA TRP A 28 37.88 12.06 -10.01
C TRP A 28 39.26 12.69 -9.78
N THR A 29 39.84 13.27 -10.83
CA THR A 29 41.19 13.87 -10.78
C THR A 29 41.22 15.27 -10.19
N GLY A 30 40.07 15.95 -10.08
CA GLY A 30 39.95 17.28 -9.49
C GLY A 30 39.47 18.37 -10.47
N ASP A 31 39.76 18.21 -11.77
CA ASP A 31 39.32 19.12 -12.82
C ASP A 31 39.05 18.41 -14.15
N LYS A 32 38.31 19.07 -15.03
CA LYS A 32 37.82 18.49 -16.28
C LYS A 32 38.94 18.12 -17.26
N GLU A 33 39.99 18.92 -17.37
CA GLU A 33 41.04 18.69 -18.36
C GLU A 33 41.91 17.51 -17.93
N SER A 34 42.33 17.45 -16.66
CA SER A 34 43.09 16.31 -16.16
C SER A 34 42.30 14.99 -16.24
N MET A 35 40.97 15.05 -16.08
CA MET A 35 40.11 13.87 -16.25
C MET A 35 40.05 13.41 -17.71
N ILE A 36 40.00 14.36 -18.66
CA ILE A 36 40.04 14.05 -20.09
C ILE A 36 41.38 13.40 -20.44
N GLU A 37 42.51 14.01 -20.05
CA GLU A 37 43.86 13.48 -20.29
C GLU A 37 44.05 12.07 -19.73
N LEU A 38 43.52 11.79 -18.53
CA LEU A 38 43.53 10.46 -17.93
C LEU A 38 42.80 9.43 -18.81
N HIS A 39 41.63 9.79 -19.35
CA HIS A 39 40.88 8.91 -20.23
C HIS A 39 41.55 8.71 -21.59
N GLU A 40 42.23 9.73 -22.14
CA GLU A 40 43.03 9.56 -23.37
C GLU A 40 44.18 8.56 -23.16
N LYS A 41 44.80 8.59 -21.97
CA LYS A 41 45.83 7.61 -21.60
C LYS A 41 45.23 6.20 -21.58
N TYR A 42 44.06 6.01 -20.98
CA TYR A 42 43.40 4.69 -20.97
C TYR A 42 42.94 4.25 -22.37
N VAL A 43 42.56 5.17 -23.25
CA VAL A 43 42.31 4.87 -24.68
C VAL A 43 43.57 4.31 -25.34
N ALA A 44 44.72 4.95 -25.13
CA ALA A 44 45.99 4.48 -25.69
C ALA A 44 46.42 3.11 -25.12
N GLU A 45 46.20 2.88 -23.83
CA GLU A 45 46.45 1.58 -23.18
C GLU A 45 45.51 0.49 -23.69
N ALA A 46 44.22 0.78 -23.83
CA ALA A 46 43.24 -0.13 -24.39
C ALA A 46 43.57 -0.48 -25.85
N ALA A 47 43.97 0.50 -26.66
CA ALA A 47 44.41 0.28 -28.03
C ALA A 47 45.68 -0.59 -28.10
N ALA A 48 46.64 -0.39 -27.18
CA ALA A 48 47.82 -1.24 -27.08
C ALA A 48 47.49 -2.69 -26.68
N ALA A 49 46.38 -2.89 -25.95
CA ALA A 49 45.82 -4.20 -25.62
C ALA A 49 44.97 -4.82 -26.74
N GLY A 50 44.85 -4.16 -27.91
CA GLY A 50 44.07 -4.65 -29.04
C GLY A 50 42.56 -4.42 -28.91
N THR A 51 42.13 -3.52 -28.02
CA THR A 51 40.70 -3.21 -27.81
C THR A 51 40.09 -2.61 -29.07
N GLN A 52 38.90 -3.10 -29.42
CA GLN A 52 38.14 -2.67 -30.60
C GLN A 52 36.94 -1.78 -30.22
N VAL A 53 36.42 -1.90 -29.00
CA VAL A 53 35.35 -1.03 -28.47
C VAL A 53 35.56 -0.72 -27.00
N MET A 54 35.42 0.54 -26.62
CA MET A 54 35.61 1.01 -25.25
C MET A 54 34.43 1.88 -24.76
N CYS A 55 33.98 1.64 -23.52
CA CYS A 55 33.00 2.49 -22.85
C CYS A 55 33.56 3.04 -21.53
N PHE A 56 33.26 4.32 -21.27
CA PHE A 56 33.67 5.03 -20.07
C PHE A 56 32.59 5.04 -18.99
N GLN A 57 32.95 5.45 -17.78
CA GLN A 57 32.02 5.65 -16.67
C GLN A 57 31.05 6.81 -16.91
N GLU A 58 29.96 6.88 -16.13
CA GLU A 58 28.97 7.95 -16.23
C GLU A 58 29.60 9.33 -15.95
N LEU A 59 29.28 10.33 -16.79
CA LEU A 59 29.85 11.68 -16.77
C LEU A 59 31.38 11.66 -16.78
N PHE A 60 31.99 10.91 -17.71
CA PHE A 60 33.38 10.48 -17.60
C PHE A 60 34.41 11.61 -17.43
N TYR A 61 34.20 12.78 -18.03
CA TYR A 61 35.13 13.92 -17.95
C TYR A 61 34.93 14.81 -16.72
N GLY A 62 33.95 14.52 -15.86
CA GLY A 62 33.55 15.37 -14.73
C GLY A 62 33.45 14.59 -13.42
N PRO A 63 33.27 15.32 -12.29
CA PRO A 63 32.87 14.67 -11.05
C PRO A 63 31.42 14.20 -11.18
N TYR A 64 31.01 13.28 -10.33
CA TYR A 64 29.60 12.94 -10.16
C TYR A 64 28.92 14.00 -9.29
N PHE A 65 28.68 15.17 -9.88
CA PHE A 65 28.11 16.34 -9.21
C PHE A 65 26.65 16.18 -8.78
N CYS A 66 25.96 15.12 -9.21
CA CYS A 66 24.58 14.82 -8.81
C CYS A 66 24.43 14.43 -7.33
N GLN A 67 25.52 14.44 -6.56
CA GLN A 67 25.50 14.34 -5.10
C GLN A 67 24.95 15.61 -4.41
N VAL A 68 25.01 16.75 -5.09
CA VAL A 68 24.57 18.07 -4.60
C VAL A 68 23.60 18.74 -5.59
N GLN A 69 23.04 19.89 -5.23
CA GLN A 69 22.15 20.69 -6.09
C GLN A 69 22.73 22.10 -6.26
N ASP A 70 23.83 22.19 -7.02
CA ASP A 70 24.52 23.46 -7.32
C ASP A 70 24.48 23.77 -8.82
N THR A 71 24.08 25.00 -9.15
CA THR A 71 24.00 25.51 -10.52
C THR A 71 25.37 25.71 -11.20
N GLU A 72 26.48 25.74 -10.44
CA GLU A 72 27.82 25.88 -11.02
C GLU A 72 28.15 24.77 -12.03
N PHE A 73 27.64 23.56 -11.79
CA PHE A 73 27.90 22.39 -12.63
C PHE A 73 27.21 22.45 -13.99
N TYR A 74 26.28 23.39 -14.22
CA TYR A 74 25.77 23.65 -15.57
C TYR A 74 26.86 24.06 -16.56
N ALA A 75 27.99 24.59 -16.07
CA ALA A 75 29.15 24.92 -16.90
C ALA A 75 29.82 23.68 -17.54
N TYR A 76 29.62 22.47 -16.99
CA TYR A 76 30.20 21.24 -17.53
C TYR A 76 29.49 20.72 -18.79
N ALA A 77 28.28 21.20 -19.09
CA ALA A 77 27.46 20.70 -20.19
C ALA A 77 27.95 21.19 -21.57
N GLU A 78 28.18 20.26 -22.50
CA GLU A 78 28.66 20.49 -23.86
C GLU A 78 27.62 20.13 -24.93
N ALA A 79 27.70 20.75 -26.11
CA ALA A 79 26.90 20.32 -27.26
C ALA A 79 27.39 18.94 -27.75
N ILE A 80 26.48 18.09 -28.23
CA ILE A 80 26.82 16.80 -28.85
C ILE A 80 26.17 16.72 -30.24
N PRO A 81 26.95 16.53 -31.32
CA PRO A 81 28.38 16.12 -31.32
C PRO A 81 29.40 17.27 -31.41
N ASP A 82 28.96 18.52 -31.48
CA ASP A 82 29.86 19.65 -31.83
C ASP A 82 30.67 20.22 -30.66
N GLY A 83 30.62 19.58 -29.50
CA GLY A 83 31.40 19.94 -28.31
C GLY A 83 32.87 19.55 -28.42
N PRO A 84 33.76 20.27 -27.71
CA PRO A 84 35.21 20.03 -27.77
C PRO A 84 35.59 18.61 -27.34
N THR A 85 34.94 18.06 -26.32
CA THR A 85 35.28 16.71 -25.82
C THR A 85 34.85 15.64 -26.83
N THR A 86 33.66 15.75 -27.42
CA THR A 86 33.23 14.80 -28.47
C THR A 86 34.17 14.84 -29.67
N LYS A 87 34.56 16.04 -30.16
CA LYS A 87 35.49 16.17 -31.29
C LYS A 87 36.86 15.56 -31.02
N ARG A 88 37.42 15.81 -29.82
CA ARG A 88 38.70 15.23 -29.39
C ARG A 88 38.67 13.70 -29.41
N PHE A 89 37.57 13.12 -28.93
CA PHE A 89 37.42 11.66 -28.93
C PHE A 89 37.03 11.08 -30.30
N GLN A 90 36.45 11.85 -31.23
CA GLN A 90 36.33 11.44 -32.64
C GLN A 90 37.70 11.23 -33.29
N GLU A 91 38.65 12.13 -33.04
CA GLU A 91 40.03 11.99 -33.54
C GLU A 91 40.75 10.80 -32.92
N LEU A 92 40.54 10.54 -31.61
CA LEU A 92 41.11 9.37 -30.94
C LEU A 92 40.54 8.05 -31.45
N ALA A 93 39.22 7.98 -31.65
CA ALA A 93 38.57 6.82 -32.24
C ALA A 93 39.20 6.48 -33.60
N ALA A 94 39.27 7.46 -34.50
CA ALA A 94 39.89 7.31 -35.83
C ALA A 94 41.37 6.92 -35.76
N LYS A 95 42.13 7.53 -34.84
CA LYS A 95 43.56 7.27 -34.68
C LYS A 95 43.85 5.85 -34.21
N HIS A 96 42.99 5.30 -33.36
CA HIS A 96 43.16 3.99 -32.73
C HIS A 96 42.30 2.90 -33.38
N GLU A 97 41.51 3.24 -34.41
CA GLU A 97 40.56 2.34 -35.08
C GLU A 97 39.63 1.65 -34.07
N MET A 98 39.13 2.41 -33.09
CA MET A 98 38.39 1.90 -31.94
C MET A 98 37.05 2.62 -31.76
N VAL A 99 35.98 1.85 -31.56
CA VAL A 99 34.65 2.37 -31.24
C VAL A 99 34.65 2.93 -29.82
N LEU A 100 34.13 4.13 -29.63
CA LEU A 100 34.08 4.80 -28.32
C LEU A 100 32.65 5.17 -27.92
N VAL A 101 32.27 4.79 -26.70
CA VAL A 101 30.99 5.16 -26.06
C VAL A 101 31.27 6.14 -24.93
N LEU A 102 30.80 7.40 -25.09
CA LEU A 102 31.16 8.55 -24.25
C LEU A 102 29.95 9.07 -23.43
N PRO A 103 29.82 8.72 -22.13
CA PRO A 103 28.74 9.24 -21.27
C PRO A 103 29.06 10.65 -20.76
N MET A 104 28.31 11.64 -21.23
CA MET A 104 28.60 13.07 -21.18
C MET A 104 27.41 13.89 -20.64
N TYR A 105 27.70 15.10 -20.15
CA TYR A 105 26.66 16.09 -19.83
C TYR A 105 26.33 16.91 -21.08
N GLU A 106 25.16 16.68 -21.67
CA GLU A 106 24.73 17.32 -22.90
C GLU A 106 24.01 18.64 -22.65
N ARG A 107 24.32 19.64 -23.47
CA ARG A 107 23.54 20.87 -23.69
C ARG A 107 22.92 20.83 -25.08
N GLU A 108 21.60 20.60 -25.14
CA GLU A 108 20.84 20.66 -26.41
C GLU A 108 20.53 22.11 -26.79
N LYS A 109 20.05 22.89 -25.82
CA LYS A 109 19.80 24.33 -25.92
C LYS A 109 19.77 24.93 -24.51
N ALA A 110 19.64 26.26 -24.40
CA ALA A 110 19.55 26.94 -23.11
C ALA A 110 18.46 26.33 -22.22
N GLY A 111 18.85 25.83 -21.04
CA GLY A 111 17.95 25.17 -20.07
C GLY A 111 17.54 23.73 -20.40
N PHE A 112 18.05 23.13 -21.49
CA PHE A 112 17.74 21.77 -21.90
C PHE A 112 19.01 20.94 -21.85
N LEU A 113 19.21 20.30 -20.70
CA LEU A 113 20.41 19.55 -20.38
C LEU A 113 20.06 18.08 -20.14
N TYR A 114 20.91 17.15 -20.58
CA TYR A 114 20.66 15.71 -20.53
C TYR A 114 21.91 14.94 -20.11
N ASN A 115 21.74 13.78 -19.49
CA ASN A 115 22.80 12.80 -19.31
C ASN A 115 22.80 11.88 -20.54
N THR A 116 23.88 11.89 -21.32
CA THR A 116 23.87 11.42 -22.71
C THR A 116 25.12 10.64 -23.04
N ALA A 117 25.01 9.45 -23.62
CA ALA A 117 26.13 8.74 -24.20
C ALA A 117 26.23 8.98 -25.72
N ALA A 118 27.33 9.56 -26.20
CA ALA A 118 27.66 9.65 -27.62
C ALA A 118 28.36 8.37 -28.09
N VAL A 119 28.02 7.87 -29.27
CA VAL A 119 28.64 6.68 -29.87
C VAL A 119 29.40 7.09 -31.13
N ILE A 120 30.69 6.78 -31.14
CA ILE A 120 31.64 7.11 -32.20
C ILE A 120 32.19 5.80 -32.74
N ASP A 121 32.13 5.60 -34.06
CA ASP A 121 32.67 4.42 -34.71
C ASP A 121 34.20 4.47 -34.83
N ALA A 122 34.80 3.34 -35.18
CA ALA A 122 36.25 3.16 -35.29
C ALA A 122 36.94 4.13 -36.26
N ASP A 123 36.24 4.66 -37.26
CA ASP A 123 36.78 5.64 -38.21
C ASP A 123 36.65 7.10 -37.73
N GLY A 124 36.12 7.32 -36.51
CA GLY A 124 35.83 8.62 -35.93
C GLY A 124 34.45 9.18 -36.29
N THR A 125 33.63 8.46 -37.06
CA THR A 125 32.28 8.88 -37.42
C THR A 125 31.37 8.88 -36.18
N TYR A 126 30.66 9.98 -35.95
CA TYR A 126 29.62 10.05 -34.93
C TYR A 126 28.35 9.35 -35.43
N LEU A 127 27.97 8.24 -34.79
CA LEU A 127 26.82 7.42 -35.19
C LEU A 127 25.52 7.91 -34.56
N GLY A 128 25.60 8.56 -33.39
CA GLY A 128 24.45 9.06 -32.68
C GLY A 128 24.66 9.08 -31.18
N LYS A 129 23.56 9.20 -30.44
CA LYS A 129 23.59 9.29 -28.99
C LYS A 129 22.37 8.64 -28.36
N TYR A 130 22.54 8.20 -27.11
CA TYR A 130 21.46 7.78 -26.23
C TYR A 130 21.36 8.75 -25.06
N ARG A 131 20.14 9.19 -24.72
CA ARG A 131 19.87 10.03 -23.55
C ARG A 131 19.27 9.15 -22.45
N LYS A 132 19.84 9.21 -21.25
CA LYS A 132 19.35 8.51 -20.06
C LYS A 132 17.85 8.73 -19.91
N THR A 133 17.08 7.66 -19.90
CA THR A 133 15.61 7.76 -19.98
C THR A 133 15.02 8.04 -18.61
N HIS A 134 15.50 7.34 -17.59
CA HIS A 134 15.01 7.41 -16.23
C HIS A 134 15.96 8.24 -15.36
N ILE A 135 15.45 9.33 -14.80
CA ILE A 135 16.25 10.30 -14.02
C ILE A 135 15.91 10.14 -12.53
N PRO A 136 16.84 9.67 -11.67
CA PRO A 136 16.59 9.51 -10.25
C PRO A 136 16.49 10.86 -9.53
N GLN A 137 15.78 10.85 -8.40
CA GLN A 137 15.73 11.98 -7.47
C GLN A 137 15.62 11.46 -6.04
N VAL A 138 16.77 11.02 -5.51
CA VAL A 138 16.90 10.47 -4.15
C VAL A 138 18.18 11.00 -3.52
N LYS A 139 18.33 10.86 -2.20
CA LYS A 139 19.53 11.34 -1.48
C LYS A 139 20.81 10.75 -2.11
N GLY A 140 21.75 11.63 -2.48
CA GLY A 140 23.01 11.26 -3.16
C GLY A 140 22.91 11.15 -4.69
N PHE A 141 21.70 11.28 -5.25
CA PHE A 141 21.40 11.15 -6.68
C PHE A 141 20.31 12.16 -7.10
N TRP A 142 20.63 13.46 -7.03
CA TRP A 142 19.75 14.58 -7.35
C TRP A 142 19.72 14.92 -8.85
N GLU A 143 19.61 13.90 -9.69
CA GLU A 143 19.79 14.04 -11.12
C GLU A 143 18.70 14.88 -11.81
N LYS A 144 17.46 14.93 -11.28
CA LYS A 144 16.39 15.77 -11.86
C LYS A 144 16.67 17.27 -11.75
N PHE A 145 17.63 17.68 -10.91
CA PHE A 145 18.10 19.06 -10.88
C PHE A 145 18.91 19.43 -12.13
N TYR A 146 19.64 18.45 -12.70
CA TYR A 146 20.59 18.67 -13.79
C TYR A 146 20.10 18.21 -15.15
N PHE A 147 19.30 17.14 -15.20
CA PHE A 147 18.97 16.44 -16.43
C PHE A 147 17.46 16.36 -16.66
N ARG A 148 17.06 16.48 -17.93
CA ARG A 148 15.72 16.12 -18.37
C ARG A 148 15.67 14.63 -18.76
N PRO A 149 14.50 13.98 -18.66
CA PRO A 149 14.32 12.63 -19.18
C PRO A 149 14.67 12.53 -20.67
N GLY A 150 15.33 11.45 -21.05
CA GLY A 150 15.66 11.13 -22.43
C GLY A 150 14.43 11.01 -23.33
N ASN A 151 14.62 11.32 -24.62
CA ASN A 151 13.53 11.46 -25.59
C ASN A 151 13.86 10.82 -26.95
N MET A 152 14.76 9.84 -26.97
CA MET A 152 15.27 9.23 -28.21
C MET A 152 14.88 7.75 -28.38
N GLY A 153 14.04 7.22 -27.48
CA GLY A 153 13.77 5.78 -27.43
C GLY A 153 15.02 5.00 -27.02
N TYR A 154 15.17 3.78 -27.55
CA TYR A 154 16.30 2.88 -27.27
C TYR A 154 17.03 2.53 -28.58
N PRO A 155 17.78 3.48 -29.17
CA PRO A 155 18.53 3.24 -30.40
C PRO A 155 19.66 2.23 -30.17
N VAL A 156 19.95 1.46 -31.21
CA VAL A 156 21.19 0.69 -31.35
C VAL A 156 22.04 1.30 -32.45
N PHE A 157 23.35 1.08 -32.38
CA PHE A 157 24.33 1.65 -33.29
C PHE A 157 25.05 0.52 -34.01
N GLU A 158 24.97 0.52 -35.34
CA GLU A 158 25.78 -0.36 -36.17
C GLU A 158 27.20 0.17 -36.18
N THR A 159 28.12 -0.58 -35.57
CA THR A 159 29.54 -0.19 -35.42
C THR A 159 30.44 -1.17 -36.15
N ALA A 160 31.73 -0.84 -36.27
CA ALA A 160 32.75 -1.72 -36.83
C ALA A 160 32.86 -3.09 -36.10
N VAL A 161 32.36 -3.22 -34.87
CA VAL A 161 32.46 -4.45 -34.05
C VAL A 161 31.13 -5.19 -33.87
N GLY A 162 30.04 -4.69 -34.44
CA GLY A 162 28.68 -5.23 -34.26
C GLY A 162 27.70 -4.19 -33.75
N THR A 163 26.50 -4.64 -33.39
CA THR A 163 25.41 -3.77 -32.97
C THR A 163 25.53 -3.42 -31.49
N VAL A 164 25.82 -2.16 -31.17
CA VAL A 164 26.05 -1.66 -29.81
C VAL A 164 24.83 -0.91 -29.28
N GLY A 165 24.42 -1.22 -28.05
CA GLY A 165 23.43 -0.46 -27.28
C GLY A 165 24.07 0.26 -26.08
N VAL A 166 23.39 1.29 -25.56
CA VAL A 166 23.81 1.99 -24.34
C VAL A 166 22.60 2.17 -23.42
N TYR A 167 22.80 1.95 -22.12
CA TYR A 167 21.75 2.06 -21.11
C TYR A 167 22.33 2.65 -19.83
N ILE A 168 21.98 3.86 -19.40
CA ILE A 168 22.83 4.63 -18.48
C ILE A 168 22.35 4.50 -17.03
N CYS A 169 23.21 4.00 -16.15
CA CYS A 169 23.05 4.04 -14.69
C CYS A 169 21.66 3.61 -14.21
N TYR A 170 20.86 4.55 -13.68
CA TYR A 170 19.52 4.30 -13.14
C TYR A 170 18.56 3.63 -14.12
N ASP A 171 18.80 3.77 -15.43
CA ASP A 171 18.07 3.02 -16.46
C ASP A 171 18.12 1.51 -16.19
N ARG A 172 19.22 1.00 -15.63
CA ARG A 172 19.44 -0.44 -15.37
C ARG A 172 18.33 -1.12 -14.58
N HIS A 173 17.61 -0.37 -13.73
CA HIS A 173 16.52 -0.86 -12.90
C HIS A 173 15.24 -1.18 -13.70
N PHE A 174 15.16 -0.72 -14.96
CA PHE A 174 13.97 -0.84 -15.81
C PHE A 174 14.21 -1.91 -16.89
N PRO A 175 13.54 -3.09 -16.81
CA PRO A 175 13.78 -4.21 -17.72
C PRO A 175 13.36 -3.92 -19.18
N GLU A 176 12.46 -2.96 -19.39
CA GLU A 176 11.86 -2.66 -20.70
C GLU A 176 12.90 -2.16 -21.69
N GLY A 177 13.81 -1.27 -21.26
CA GLY A 177 14.84 -0.72 -22.14
C GLY A 177 15.88 -1.75 -22.52
N TRP A 178 16.30 -2.61 -21.58
CA TRP A 178 17.17 -3.76 -21.86
C TRP A 178 16.57 -4.67 -22.94
N ARG A 179 15.26 -4.93 -22.85
CA ARG A 179 14.53 -5.72 -23.86
C ARG A 179 14.43 -4.99 -25.19
N ALA A 180 14.15 -3.70 -25.19
CA ALA A 180 14.03 -2.92 -26.42
C ALA A 180 15.35 -2.95 -27.22
N LEU A 181 16.50 -2.77 -26.55
CA LEU A 181 17.83 -2.89 -27.18
C LEU A 181 18.06 -4.29 -27.73
N GLY A 182 17.69 -5.34 -26.98
CA GLY A 182 17.82 -6.72 -27.43
C GLY A 182 16.99 -7.03 -28.66
N LEU A 183 15.75 -6.54 -28.74
CA LEU A 183 14.86 -6.70 -29.89
C LEU A 183 15.30 -5.88 -31.10
N ALA A 184 15.95 -4.74 -30.87
CA ALA A 184 16.56 -3.93 -31.92
C ALA A 184 17.84 -4.57 -32.48
N GLY A 185 18.33 -5.68 -31.89
CA GLY A 185 19.44 -6.46 -32.40
C GLY A 185 20.76 -6.24 -31.67
N ALA A 186 20.76 -5.58 -30.50
CA ALA A 186 22.00 -5.36 -29.75
C ALA A 186 22.74 -6.67 -29.42
N GLU A 187 24.06 -6.62 -29.59
CA GLU A 187 24.99 -7.71 -29.34
C GLU A 187 25.87 -7.43 -28.11
N ILE A 188 26.20 -6.15 -27.92
CA ILE A 188 26.88 -5.64 -26.72
C ILE A 188 26.10 -4.43 -26.23
N VAL A 189 25.69 -4.43 -24.95
CA VAL A 189 25.07 -3.27 -24.31
C VAL A 189 25.96 -2.75 -23.19
N PHE A 190 26.36 -1.49 -23.27
CA PHE A 190 27.14 -0.84 -22.22
C PHE A 190 26.25 -0.13 -21.21
N ASN A 191 26.56 -0.31 -19.92
CA ASN A 191 25.86 0.32 -18.81
C ASN A 191 26.80 1.20 -17.96
N PRO A 192 27.08 2.43 -18.42
CA PRO A 192 27.91 3.38 -17.68
C PRO A 192 27.16 3.91 -16.46
N SER A 193 27.77 3.81 -15.28
CA SER A 193 27.10 4.10 -14.01
C SER A 193 28.01 4.76 -12.97
N ALA A 194 27.38 5.37 -11.96
CA ALA A 194 28.03 5.98 -10.81
C ALA A 194 27.30 5.61 -9.51
N THR A 195 27.46 4.38 -9.02
CA THR A 195 26.67 3.87 -7.88
C THR A 195 27.47 3.58 -6.64
N SER A 196 26.86 3.84 -5.48
CA SER A 196 27.51 3.85 -4.18
C SER A 196 27.35 2.53 -3.43
N ARG A 197 28.29 2.27 -2.51
CA ARG A 197 28.36 1.06 -1.68
C ARG A 197 27.13 0.92 -0.79
N GLY A 198 26.71 -0.32 -0.52
CA GLY A 198 25.52 -0.65 0.26
C GLY A 198 24.57 -1.56 -0.52
N LEU A 199 23.26 -1.36 -0.38
CA LEU A 199 22.23 -2.16 -1.08
C LEU A 199 22.41 -2.14 -2.61
N SER A 200 22.88 -1.03 -3.16
CA SER A 200 23.10 -0.86 -4.61
C SER A 200 24.16 -1.81 -5.18
N ALA A 201 25.16 -2.22 -4.38
CA ALA A 201 26.22 -3.13 -4.84
C ALA A 201 25.70 -4.54 -5.09
N TYR A 202 24.77 -5.02 -4.26
CA TYR A 202 24.09 -6.30 -4.48
C TYR A 202 23.18 -6.24 -5.72
N LEU A 203 22.35 -5.19 -5.82
CA LEU A 203 21.41 -5.03 -6.94
C LEU A 203 22.11 -4.92 -8.29
N TRP A 204 23.24 -4.20 -8.35
CA TRP A 204 24.09 -4.07 -9.55
C TRP A 204 24.44 -5.44 -10.13
N GLN A 205 25.14 -6.28 -9.37
CA GLN A 205 25.53 -7.60 -9.87
C GLN A 205 24.36 -8.44 -10.38
N LEU A 206 23.22 -8.38 -9.69
CA LEU A 206 22.01 -9.12 -10.04
C LEU A 206 21.37 -8.61 -11.34
N GLU A 207 21.19 -7.30 -11.47
CA GLU A 207 20.43 -6.68 -12.56
C GLU A 207 21.10 -6.85 -13.92
N GLN A 208 22.42 -6.61 -14.02
CA GLN A 208 23.10 -6.66 -15.32
C GLN A 208 23.31 -8.09 -15.81
N THR A 209 23.63 -9.03 -14.92
CA THR A 209 23.73 -10.45 -15.28
C THR A 209 22.35 -10.99 -15.69
N SER A 210 21.29 -10.59 -15.00
CA SER A 210 19.91 -10.93 -15.37
C SER A 210 19.51 -10.32 -16.72
N ALA A 211 19.89 -9.07 -17.00
CA ALA A 211 19.65 -8.43 -18.29
C ALA A 211 20.37 -9.14 -19.44
N ALA A 212 21.62 -9.57 -19.22
CA ALA A 212 22.39 -10.36 -20.18
C ALA A 212 21.71 -11.70 -20.49
N VAL A 213 21.21 -12.41 -19.47
CA VAL A 213 20.47 -13.69 -19.65
C VAL A 213 19.14 -13.46 -20.38
N ALA A 214 18.34 -12.50 -19.92
CA ALA A 214 16.99 -12.27 -20.45
C ALA A 214 17.01 -11.89 -21.94
N ASN A 215 18.08 -11.23 -22.39
CA ASN A 215 18.21 -10.73 -23.76
C ASN A 215 19.27 -11.46 -24.59
N MET A 216 20.01 -12.38 -23.98
CA MET A 216 21.02 -13.21 -24.63
C MET A 216 22.00 -12.37 -25.46
N TYR A 217 22.60 -11.37 -24.83
CA TYR A 217 23.68 -10.52 -25.38
C TYR A 217 24.74 -10.25 -24.30
N PHE A 218 25.85 -9.61 -24.66
CA PHE A 218 26.85 -9.18 -23.69
C PHE A 218 26.47 -7.87 -23.02
N VAL A 219 26.79 -7.75 -21.72
CA VAL A 219 26.65 -6.49 -20.97
C VAL A 219 28.00 -6.04 -20.45
N GLY A 220 28.42 -4.82 -20.79
CA GLY A 220 29.58 -4.16 -20.18
C GLY A 220 29.12 -3.21 -19.08
N ALA A 221 29.26 -3.62 -17.81
CA ALA A 221 28.81 -2.87 -16.64
C ALA A 221 29.97 -2.04 -16.08
N ILE A 222 29.87 -0.70 -16.17
CA ILE A 222 30.92 0.22 -15.70
C ILE A 222 30.45 0.98 -14.48
N ASN A 223 31.25 0.99 -13.42
CA ASN A 223 30.98 1.79 -12.23
C ASN A 223 32.21 2.60 -11.82
N ARG A 224 31.98 3.83 -11.36
CA ARG A 224 33.02 4.71 -10.81
C ARG A 224 33.63 4.10 -9.53
N VAL A 225 34.85 4.52 -9.16
CA VAL A 225 35.53 4.05 -7.94
C VAL A 225 36.02 5.21 -7.07
N GLY A 226 35.93 5.06 -5.75
CA GLY A 226 36.40 6.02 -4.76
C GLY A 226 35.33 7.00 -4.26
N ILE A 227 35.76 7.94 -3.41
CA ILE A 227 34.92 8.99 -2.83
C ILE A 227 35.34 10.34 -3.42
N GLU A 228 34.37 11.12 -3.88
CA GLU A 228 34.61 12.46 -4.42
C GLU A 228 34.31 13.55 -3.39
N PRO A 229 34.98 14.72 -3.45
CA PRO A 229 34.85 15.79 -2.44
C PRO A 229 33.53 16.58 -2.51
N LEU A 230 32.48 16.05 -3.14
CA LEU A 230 31.19 16.71 -3.32
C LEU A 230 30.09 16.16 -2.41
N GLY A 231 30.21 14.92 -1.93
CA GLY A 231 29.19 14.29 -1.10
C GLY A 231 29.67 12.97 -0.49
N ASP A 232 28.74 12.25 0.12
CA ASP A 232 29.04 11.05 0.91
C ASP A 232 29.04 9.75 0.07
N ASN A 233 28.90 9.81 -1.26
CA ASN A 233 28.89 8.60 -2.08
C ASN A 233 30.28 7.95 -2.12
N ASP A 234 30.35 6.71 -1.63
CA ASP A 234 31.47 5.79 -1.82
C ASP A 234 31.21 4.91 -3.04
N PHE A 235 31.78 5.27 -4.20
CA PHE A 235 31.63 4.48 -5.42
C PHE A 235 32.53 3.24 -5.35
N TYR A 236 31.91 2.06 -5.49
CA TYR A 236 32.58 0.80 -5.17
C TYR A 236 33.25 0.11 -6.35
N GLY A 237 33.33 0.74 -7.53
CA GLY A 237 33.94 0.10 -8.71
C GLY A 237 33.27 -1.24 -9.03
N THR A 238 34.07 -2.31 -9.11
CA THR A 238 33.64 -3.67 -9.52
C THR A 238 33.00 -3.69 -10.91
N SER A 239 33.60 -2.98 -11.86
CA SER A 239 33.20 -3.04 -13.27
C SER A 239 33.48 -4.43 -13.87
N TYR A 240 32.62 -4.92 -14.77
CA TYR A 240 32.77 -6.26 -15.38
C TYR A 240 32.03 -6.39 -16.72
N PHE A 241 32.31 -7.49 -17.42
CA PHE A 241 31.50 -7.96 -18.55
C PHE A 241 30.71 -9.20 -18.16
N ALA A 242 29.43 -9.26 -18.52
CA ALA A 242 28.59 -10.44 -18.40
C ALA A 242 28.28 -11.02 -19.78
N ASN A 243 28.41 -12.34 -19.92
CA ASN A 243 28.09 -13.05 -21.15
C ASN A 243 26.57 -13.33 -21.27
N PRO A 244 26.08 -13.81 -22.44
CA PRO A 244 24.68 -14.16 -22.64
C PRO A 244 24.09 -15.21 -21.67
N ARG A 245 24.94 -15.90 -20.89
CA ARG A 245 24.55 -16.86 -19.84
C ARG A 245 24.54 -16.25 -18.44
N GLY A 246 24.78 -14.95 -18.31
CA GLY A 246 24.83 -14.22 -17.04
C GLY A 246 26.11 -14.46 -16.23
N GLN A 247 27.14 -15.06 -16.84
CA GLN A 247 28.41 -15.32 -16.19
C GLN A 247 29.38 -14.18 -16.45
N PHE A 248 30.23 -13.87 -15.47
CA PHE A 248 31.30 -12.91 -15.66
C PHE A 248 32.36 -13.41 -16.64
N VAL A 249 32.76 -12.56 -17.57
CA VAL A 249 33.89 -12.80 -18.47
C VAL A 249 35.17 -12.42 -17.73
N ASP A 250 35.90 -13.43 -17.26
CA ASP A 250 37.14 -13.31 -16.47
C ASP A 250 37.04 -12.38 -15.24
N GLY A 251 35.96 -12.52 -14.47
CA GLY A 251 35.79 -11.87 -13.16
C GLY A 251 35.42 -10.39 -13.21
N THR A 252 35.63 -9.70 -12.09
CA THR A 252 35.28 -8.28 -11.90
C THR A 252 36.53 -7.46 -11.58
N ALA A 253 36.47 -6.16 -11.86
CA ALA A 253 37.47 -5.20 -11.40
C ALA A 253 37.51 -5.08 -9.87
N SER A 254 38.55 -4.42 -9.38
CA SER A 254 38.75 -4.02 -7.99
C SER A 254 37.58 -3.21 -7.44
N ASP A 255 37.34 -3.35 -6.13
CA ASP A 255 36.32 -2.56 -5.41
C ASP A 255 36.86 -1.27 -4.79
N GLN A 256 38.15 -0.99 -5.00
CA GLN A 256 38.91 0.08 -4.33
C GLN A 256 39.84 0.86 -5.26
N THR A 257 40.28 0.28 -6.38
CA THR A 257 41.31 0.87 -7.24
C THR A 257 40.81 1.15 -8.63
N GLU A 258 41.43 2.14 -9.28
CA GLU A 258 41.25 2.38 -10.71
C GLU A 258 41.74 1.17 -11.52
N GLU A 259 41.02 0.83 -12.58
CA GLU A 259 41.32 -0.35 -13.38
C GLU A 259 40.77 -0.22 -14.80
N LEU A 260 41.60 -0.58 -15.79
CA LEU A 260 41.21 -0.83 -17.17
C LEU A 260 40.91 -2.33 -17.33
N VAL A 261 39.66 -2.67 -17.59
CA VAL A 261 39.20 -4.04 -17.78
C VAL A 261 39.08 -4.31 -19.27
N VAL A 262 39.92 -5.19 -19.80
CA VAL A 262 39.88 -5.64 -21.20
C VAL A 262 39.47 -7.11 -21.25
N ARG A 263 38.48 -7.47 -22.06
CA ARG A 263 37.96 -8.84 -22.21
C ARG A 263 37.66 -9.19 -23.65
N ASP A 264 37.84 -10.46 -23.98
CA ASP A 264 37.43 -11.02 -25.26
C ASP A 264 35.99 -11.54 -25.18
N LEU A 265 35.10 -10.97 -26.00
CA LEU A 265 33.69 -11.31 -26.06
C LEU A 265 33.42 -12.17 -27.29
N ASP A 266 33.13 -13.45 -27.09
CA ASP A 266 32.76 -14.38 -28.16
C ASP A 266 31.29 -14.17 -28.57
N LEU A 267 31.08 -13.40 -29.63
CA LEU A 267 29.75 -13.03 -30.09
C LEU A 267 29.00 -14.20 -30.77
N ASP A 268 29.66 -15.32 -31.07
CA ASP A 268 28.95 -16.51 -31.58
C ASP A 268 28.16 -17.21 -30.46
N GLN A 269 28.50 -16.97 -29.18
CA GLN A 269 27.72 -17.44 -28.04
C GLN A 269 26.29 -16.87 -28.03
N ILE A 270 26.07 -15.71 -28.64
CA ILE A 270 24.73 -15.11 -28.76
C ILE A 270 23.83 -16.04 -29.56
N GLU A 271 24.29 -16.48 -30.73
CA GLU A 271 23.54 -17.37 -31.61
C GLU A 271 23.38 -18.77 -30.98
N GLU A 272 24.43 -19.29 -30.33
CA GLU A 272 24.38 -20.56 -29.59
C GLU A 272 23.28 -20.53 -28.51
N VAL A 273 23.29 -19.50 -27.65
CA VAL A 273 22.34 -19.38 -26.53
C VAL A 273 20.92 -19.12 -27.05
N ARG A 274 20.76 -18.28 -28.09
CA ARG A 274 19.44 -18.03 -28.74
C ARG A 274 18.90 -19.27 -29.46
N GLY A 275 19.77 -20.10 -30.02
CA GLY A 275 19.40 -21.38 -30.64
C GLY A 275 18.98 -22.44 -29.62
N GLN A 276 19.61 -22.46 -28.45
CA GLN A 276 19.22 -23.32 -27.34
C GLN A 276 17.91 -22.85 -26.68
N TRP A 277 17.77 -21.54 -26.49
CA TRP A 277 16.66 -20.91 -25.78
C TRP A 277 15.95 -19.91 -26.68
N ALA A 278 14.78 -20.29 -27.18
CA ALA A 278 14.02 -19.48 -28.13
C ALA A 278 13.23 -18.33 -27.48
N PHE A 279 13.77 -17.65 -26.46
CA PHE A 279 13.03 -16.64 -25.68
C PHE A 279 12.42 -15.55 -26.55
N TYR A 280 13.09 -15.16 -27.64
CA TYR A 280 12.62 -14.12 -28.55
C TYR A 280 11.43 -14.58 -29.39
N ARG A 281 11.46 -15.84 -29.85
CA ARG A 281 10.38 -16.47 -30.60
C ARG A 281 9.16 -16.69 -29.71
N ASP A 282 9.39 -17.11 -28.47
CA ASP A 282 8.35 -17.53 -27.53
C ASP A 282 7.71 -16.32 -26.80
N ARG A 283 8.12 -15.09 -27.14
CA ARG A 283 7.48 -13.88 -26.62
C ARG A 283 6.01 -13.82 -27.04
N ARG A 284 5.21 -13.18 -26.20
CA ARG A 284 3.80 -12.86 -26.45
C ARG A 284 3.56 -11.35 -26.42
N PRO A 285 4.04 -10.58 -27.43
CA PRO A 285 3.86 -9.13 -27.47
C PRO A 285 2.40 -8.70 -27.36
N ASP A 286 1.48 -9.53 -27.85
CA ASP A 286 0.03 -9.35 -27.75
C ASP A 286 -0.49 -9.29 -26.30
N LEU A 287 0.27 -9.76 -25.32
CA LEU A 287 -0.08 -9.70 -23.89
C LEU A 287 0.61 -8.54 -23.16
N TYR A 288 1.49 -7.77 -23.81
CA TYR A 288 2.34 -6.77 -23.15
C TYR A 288 1.78 -5.34 -23.20
N ASP A 289 0.58 -5.13 -23.75
CA ASP A 289 -0.06 -3.81 -23.82
C ASP A 289 -0.13 -3.12 -22.44
N SER A 290 -0.41 -3.89 -21.38
CA SER A 290 -0.46 -3.39 -20.00
C SER A 290 0.88 -2.88 -19.47
N LEU A 291 2.03 -3.30 -20.00
CA LEU A 291 3.35 -2.81 -19.60
C LEU A 291 3.65 -1.39 -20.10
N THR A 292 2.95 -0.97 -21.16
CA THR A 292 3.15 0.34 -21.80
C THR A 292 2.01 1.32 -21.52
N ALA A 293 0.92 0.83 -20.92
CA ALA A 293 -0.11 1.69 -20.36
C ALA A 293 0.50 2.57 -19.25
N PRO A 294 0.09 3.84 -19.12
CA PRO A 294 0.51 4.67 -18.00
C PRO A 294 0.24 3.91 -16.70
N CYS A 295 1.26 3.79 -15.85
CA CYS A 295 1.04 3.34 -14.49
C CYS A 295 -0.05 4.26 -13.91
N PRO A 296 -1.20 3.73 -13.49
CA PRO A 296 -2.21 4.58 -12.88
C PRO A 296 -1.58 5.32 -11.68
N PRO A 297 -1.98 6.58 -11.40
CA PRO A 297 -1.56 7.25 -10.16
C PRO A 297 -1.81 6.27 -9.01
N PRO A 298 -0.93 6.18 -7.99
CA PRO A 298 -0.85 5.04 -7.08
C PRO A 298 -2.24 4.56 -6.66
N GLN A 299 -2.70 3.54 -7.39
CA GLN A 299 -4.00 2.93 -7.31
C GLN A 299 -3.71 1.50 -6.88
N ILE A 300 -4.07 1.20 -5.63
CA ILE A 300 -5.00 0.12 -5.33
C ILE A 300 -4.85 -1.08 -6.28
N LEU A 301 -4.16 -2.12 -5.81
CA LEU A 301 -4.08 -3.39 -6.53
C LEU A 301 -5.52 -3.96 -6.69
N GLN A 302 -6.03 -3.95 -7.93
CA GLN A 302 -6.96 -4.97 -8.39
C GLN A 302 -6.40 -5.73 -9.60
N SER A 303 -6.88 -6.96 -9.66
CA SER A 303 -6.36 -8.16 -10.28
C SER A 303 -6.86 -8.39 -11.72
N HIS A 304 -5.99 -9.07 -12.49
CA HIS A 304 -6.17 -9.87 -13.73
C HIS A 304 -7.16 -9.48 -14.88
N PRO A 305 -6.80 -9.79 -16.14
CA PRO A 305 -7.27 -9.07 -17.33
C PRO A 305 -8.59 -9.62 -17.95
N PRO A 306 -9.26 -8.80 -18.79
CA PRO A 306 -10.55 -9.12 -19.39
C PRO A 306 -10.46 -10.00 -20.65
N ASN A 307 -11.46 -10.88 -20.76
CA ASN A 307 -11.95 -11.55 -21.96
C ASN A 307 -12.49 -10.48 -22.96
N PRO A 308 -12.27 -10.58 -24.29
CA PRO A 308 -12.70 -9.55 -25.22
C PRO A 308 -14.20 -9.66 -25.52
N GLN A 309 -15.01 -9.07 -24.64
CA GLN A 309 -16.22 -8.38 -25.03
C GLN A 309 -16.09 -6.96 -24.50
N LYS A 310 -16.23 -5.97 -25.39
CA LYS A 310 -16.31 -4.56 -25.00
C LYS A 310 -17.52 -4.39 -24.06
N GLU A 311 -17.30 -4.46 -22.75
CA GLU A 311 -18.18 -3.82 -21.79
C GLU A 311 -17.76 -2.35 -21.73
N THR A 312 -18.68 -1.49 -22.16
CA THR A 312 -18.66 -0.05 -21.97
C THR A 312 -18.33 0.27 -20.52
N LYS A 313 -17.31 1.11 -20.25
CA LYS A 313 -17.15 1.75 -18.93
C LYS A 313 -18.51 2.36 -18.56
N MET A 314 -19.10 1.89 -17.46
CA MET A 314 -20.37 2.42 -16.98
C MET A 314 -20.09 3.70 -16.20
N THR A 315 -20.56 4.80 -16.75
CA THR A 315 -20.67 6.08 -16.05
C THR A 315 -22.06 6.12 -15.42
N THR A 316 -22.16 6.46 -14.13
CA THR A 316 -23.42 6.52 -13.39
C THR A 316 -23.61 7.92 -12.81
N LEU A 317 -24.80 8.51 -13.00
CA LEU A 317 -25.18 9.79 -12.41
C LEU A 317 -26.26 9.55 -11.34
N ILE A 318 -25.92 9.79 -10.09
CA ILE A 318 -26.89 9.82 -8.98
C ILE A 318 -27.52 11.21 -8.96
N LYS A 319 -28.82 11.29 -9.24
CA LYS A 319 -29.54 12.56 -9.51
C LYS A 319 -30.66 12.81 -8.51
N GLY A 320 -30.85 14.07 -8.11
CA GLY A 320 -32.01 14.51 -7.32
C GLY A 320 -31.89 14.34 -5.80
N GLY A 321 -30.79 13.77 -5.32
CA GLY A 321 -30.54 13.56 -3.90
C GLY A 321 -29.98 14.75 -3.14
N THR A 322 -29.98 14.63 -1.81
CA THR A 322 -29.27 15.56 -0.92
C THR A 322 -27.95 14.91 -0.49
N VAL A 323 -26.83 15.45 -0.95
CA VAL A 323 -25.50 14.95 -0.56
C VAL A 323 -25.19 15.43 0.84
N VAL A 324 -24.90 14.49 1.75
CA VAL A 324 -24.54 14.79 3.15
C VAL A 324 -23.06 14.53 3.36
N SER A 325 -22.37 15.52 3.93
CA SER A 325 -20.97 15.48 4.31
C SER A 325 -20.82 15.85 5.79
N ALA A 326 -19.62 15.67 6.35
CA ALA A 326 -19.32 16.13 7.71
C ALA A 326 -19.50 17.65 7.92
N THR A 327 -19.58 18.44 6.84
CA THR A 327 -19.73 19.90 6.92
C THR A 327 -21.15 20.39 6.64
N GLY A 328 -22.05 19.55 6.15
CA GLY A 328 -23.40 19.99 5.78
C GLY A 328 -24.13 19.04 4.83
N ALA A 329 -25.36 19.40 4.49
CA ALA A 329 -26.23 18.67 3.58
C ALA A 329 -26.76 19.63 2.51
N ASP A 330 -26.48 19.34 1.24
CA ASP A 330 -26.83 20.21 0.12
C ASP A 330 -27.37 19.41 -1.07
N PRO A 331 -28.35 19.94 -1.84
CA PRO A 331 -28.77 19.34 -3.10
C PRO A 331 -27.61 19.29 -4.10
N ALA A 332 -27.23 18.09 -4.52
CA ALA A 332 -26.15 17.86 -5.48
C ALA A 332 -26.37 16.55 -6.25
N GLU A 333 -25.76 16.47 -7.42
CA GLU A 333 -25.71 15.25 -8.24
C GLU A 333 -24.30 14.66 -8.21
N VAL A 334 -24.18 13.34 -8.11
CA VAL A 334 -22.88 12.66 -8.00
C VAL A 334 -22.62 11.88 -9.27
N LEU A 335 -21.56 12.24 -10.00
CA LEU A 335 -21.11 11.53 -11.18
C LEU A 335 -20.01 10.54 -10.80
N ILE A 336 -20.26 9.26 -11.08
CA ILE A 336 -19.33 8.15 -10.90
C ILE A 336 -18.82 7.75 -12.28
N ASP A 337 -17.50 7.62 -12.43
CA ASP A 337 -16.87 7.02 -13.61
C ASP A 337 -15.92 5.89 -13.18
N GLY A 338 -16.25 4.66 -13.58
CA GLY A 338 -15.55 3.47 -13.08
C GLY A 338 -15.69 3.35 -11.57
N GLU A 339 -14.57 3.33 -10.86
CA GLU A 339 -14.54 3.09 -9.40
C GLU A 339 -14.47 4.36 -8.56
N GLN A 340 -14.48 5.54 -9.17
CA GLN A 340 -14.26 6.82 -8.50
C GLN A 340 -15.39 7.79 -8.73
N ILE A 341 -15.56 8.69 -7.76
CA ILE A 341 -16.40 9.88 -7.93
C ILE A 341 -15.63 10.83 -8.84
N GLU A 342 -16.17 11.12 -10.02
CA GLU A 342 -15.58 12.05 -10.97
C GLU A 342 -15.95 13.49 -10.62
N ALA A 343 -17.22 13.73 -10.28
CA ALA A 343 -17.70 15.08 -9.99
C ALA A 343 -18.88 15.11 -9.00
N VAL A 344 -18.97 16.20 -8.24
CA VAL A 344 -20.16 16.59 -7.48
C VAL A 344 -20.71 17.86 -8.13
N LEU A 345 -21.90 17.74 -8.72
CA LEU A 345 -22.46 18.72 -9.64
C LEU A 345 -23.63 19.46 -9.01
N ARG A 346 -23.76 20.75 -9.35
CA ARG A 346 -24.93 21.53 -8.97
C ARG A 346 -26.14 21.05 -9.79
N PRO A 347 -27.29 20.76 -9.16
CA PRO A 347 -28.49 20.34 -9.87
C PRO A 347 -28.94 21.38 -10.90
N GLY A 348 -29.32 20.91 -12.08
CA GLY A 348 -29.79 21.77 -13.19
C GLY A 348 -28.70 22.65 -13.85
N SER A 349 -27.42 22.41 -13.55
CA SER A 349 -26.32 23.04 -14.30
C SER A 349 -26.15 22.42 -15.69
N ASP A 350 -25.53 23.15 -16.62
CA ASP A 350 -25.26 22.63 -17.99
C ASP A 350 -24.39 21.36 -17.97
N ILE A 351 -23.47 21.25 -16.99
CA ILE A 351 -22.60 20.09 -16.82
C ILE A 351 -23.41 18.87 -16.33
N ALA A 352 -24.33 19.06 -15.39
CA ALA A 352 -25.27 18.03 -14.94
C ALA A 352 -26.14 17.51 -16.10
N ALA A 353 -26.70 18.42 -16.90
CA ALA A 353 -27.51 18.06 -18.07
C ALA A 353 -26.72 17.33 -19.16
N ALA A 354 -25.42 17.63 -19.30
CA ALA A 354 -24.53 16.92 -20.22
C ALA A 354 -24.18 15.52 -19.70
N ALA A 355 -23.90 15.37 -18.41
CA ALA A 355 -23.61 14.08 -17.78
C ALA A 355 -24.80 13.10 -17.90
N GLU A 356 -26.03 13.60 -17.73
CA GLU A 356 -27.26 12.82 -17.85
C GLU A 356 -27.44 12.15 -19.23
N GLN A 357 -26.94 12.77 -20.30
CA GLN A 357 -27.08 12.23 -21.66
C GLN A 357 -26.17 11.04 -21.95
N GLY A 358 -25.15 10.80 -21.11
CA GLY A 358 -24.10 9.79 -21.33
C GLY A 358 -23.91 8.79 -20.19
N ALA A 359 -24.71 8.87 -19.12
CA ALA A 359 -24.58 8.04 -17.92
C ALA A 359 -25.86 7.25 -17.63
N GLU A 360 -25.74 6.13 -16.93
CA GLU A 360 -26.86 5.48 -16.24
C GLU A 360 -27.37 6.41 -15.13
N VAL A 361 -28.64 6.81 -15.18
CA VAL A 361 -29.21 7.70 -14.17
C VAL A 361 -29.82 6.89 -13.04
N VAL A 362 -29.41 7.18 -11.81
CA VAL A 362 -29.99 6.62 -10.59
C VAL A 362 -30.71 7.74 -9.86
N ASP A 363 -32.02 7.57 -9.70
CA ASP A 363 -32.88 8.57 -9.07
C ASP A 363 -32.78 8.49 -7.55
N ALA A 364 -32.23 9.54 -6.95
CA ALA A 364 -32.12 9.73 -5.51
C ALA A 364 -33.07 10.84 -5.02
N THR A 365 -34.14 11.16 -5.77
CA THR A 365 -35.11 12.18 -5.37
C THR A 365 -35.72 11.87 -3.99
N GLY A 366 -35.63 12.84 -3.08
CA GLY A 366 -36.08 12.69 -1.69
C GLY A 366 -35.17 11.81 -0.82
N ARG A 367 -34.05 11.32 -1.34
CA ARG A 367 -33.08 10.47 -0.64
C ARG A 367 -31.89 11.29 -0.15
N LEU A 368 -31.23 10.77 0.87
CA LEU A 368 -29.90 11.21 1.27
C LEU A 368 -28.86 10.44 0.47
N VAL A 369 -27.80 11.11 0.03
CA VAL A 369 -26.66 10.50 -0.65
C VAL A 369 -25.45 10.72 0.25
N VAL A 370 -24.97 9.65 0.86
CA VAL A 370 -23.93 9.70 1.91
C VAL A 370 -22.73 8.84 1.52
N PRO A 371 -21.50 9.16 2.00
CA PRO A 371 -20.38 8.24 1.84
C PRO A 371 -20.72 6.89 2.48
N GLY A 372 -20.23 5.81 1.88
CA GLY A 372 -20.30 4.49 2.50
C GLY A 372 -19.70 4.51 3.91
N GLY A 373 -20.38 3.85 4.84
CA GLY A 373 -19.93 3.74 6.23
C GLY A 373 -18.57 3.06 6.32
N VAL A 374 -17.75 3.50 7.28
CA VAL A 374 -16.44 2.93 7.59
C VAL A 374 -16.47 2.39 9.03
N ASP A 375 -16.60 1.08 9.18
CA ASP A 375 -16.66 0.41 10.50
C ASP A 375 -15.27 -0.05 10.91
N VAL A 376 -14.69 0.58 11.94
CA VAL A 376 -13.30 0.32 12.33
C VAL A 376 -13.19 -0.63 13.51
N HIS A 377 -14.26 -1.35 13.84
CA HIS A 377 -14.24 -2.35 14.90
C HIS A 377 -15.08 -3.56 14.54
N THR A 378 -14.45 -4.52 13.87
CA THR A 378 -15.07 -5.79 13.47
C THR A 378 -14.18 -6.97 13.84
N HIS A 379 -14.81 -8.14 14.04
CA HIS A 379 -14.15 -9.41 14.37
C HIS A 379 -14.76 -10.55 13.56
N MET A 380 -14.38 -10.64 12.29
CA MET A 380 -14.81 -11.68 11.36
C MET A 380 -14.06 -13.00 11.64
N GLU A 381 -14.80 -14.09 11.80
CA GLU A 381 -14.28 -15.44 12.01
C GLU A 381 -13.23 -15.52 13.14
N LEU A 382 -13.40 -14.70 14.18
CA LEU A 382 -12.48 -14.60 15.30
C LEU A 382 -12.55 -15.87 16.16
N PRO A 383 -11.43 -16.59 16.40
CA PRO A 383 -11.39 -17.65 17.42
C PRO A 383 -11.48 -17.05 18.83
N PHE A 384 -12.64 -17.12 19.47
CA PHE A 384 -12.86 -16.55 20.80
C PHE A 384 -13.93 -17.29 21.60
N GLY A 385 -13.79 -17.35 22.93
CA GLY A 385 -14.77 -17.97 23.82
C GLY A 385 -14.97 -19.48 23.59
N GLY A 386 -13.94 -20.18 23.09
CA GLY A 386 -13.99 -21.62 22.82
C GLY A 386 -14.65 -22.01 21.49
N THR A 387 -15.00 -21.04 20.65
CA THR A 387 -15.59 -21.23 19.32
C THR A 387 -15.08 -20.13 18.36
N PHE A 388 -15.76 -19.90 17.23
CA PHE A 388 -15.44 -18.85 16.26
C PHE A 388 -16.62 -17.88 16.13
N ALA A 389 -16.35 -16.59 15.91
CA ALA A 389 -17.41 -15.67 15.50
C ALA A 389 -18.11 -16.21 14.25
N SER A 390 -19.44 -16.14 14.22
CA SER A 390 -20.27 -16.87 13.24
C SER A 390 -20.20 -16.28 11.84
N ASP A 391 -19.98 -14.97 11.72
CA ASP A 391 -19.72 -14.32 10.44
C ASP A 391 -18.28 -14.51 10.01
N THR A 392 -18.12 -15.03 8.78
CA THR A 392 -16.85 -15.03 8.05
C THR A 392 -16.62 -13.67 7.39
N PHE A 393 -15.45 -13.46 6.79
CA PHE A 393 -15.23 -12.27 5.97
C PHE A 393 -16.24 -12.16 4.83
N GLU A 394 -16.68 -13.27 4.21
CA GLU A 394 -17.69 -13.23 3.15
C GLU A 394 -19.06 -12.78 3.70
N THR A 395 -19.56 -13.47 4.73
CA THR A 395 -20.91 -13.22 5.25
C THR A 395 -21.00 -11.88 5.97
N GLY A 396 -19.99 -11.52 6.77
CA GLY A 396 -19.96 -10.27 7.51
C GLY A 396 -19.79 -9.04 6.64
N THR A 397 -18.93 -9.08 5.61
CA THR A 397 -18.81 -7.95 4.66
C THR A 397 -20.03 -7.82 3.75
N ARG A 398 -20.71 -8.93 3.42
CA ARG A 398 -22.01 -8.88 2.77
C ARG A 398 -23.06 -8.20 3.66
N ALA A 399 -23.14 -8.57 4.92
CA ALA A 399 -24.04 -7.93 5.89
C ALA A 399 -23.73 -6.43 6.07
N ALA A 400 -22.45 -6.07 6.14
CA ALA A 400 -22.00 -4.68 6.17
C ALA A 400 -22.51 -3.89 4.95
N ALA A 401 -22.44 -4.48 3.75
CA ALA A 401 -22.93 -3.86 2.52
C ALA A 401 -24.45 -3.61 2.57
N TRP A 402 -25.24 -4.57 3.06
CA TRP A 402 -26.69 -4.36 3.29
C TRP A 402 -26.96 -3.19 4.24
N GLY A 403 -26.10 -3.00 5.23
CA GLY A 403 -26.14 -1.90 6.18
C GLY A 403 -25.55 -0.58 5.71
N GLY A 404 -25.17 -0.44 4.43
CA GLY A 404 -24.57 0.79 3.91
C GLY A 404 -23.14 1.06 4.40
N THR A 405 -22.49 0.08 5.04
CA THR A 405 -21.05 0.12 5.32
C THR A 405 -20.31 -0.43 4.10
N THR A 406 -19.32 0.29 3.58
CA THR A 406 -18.54 -0.11 2.39
C THR A 406 -17.06 -0.31 2.69
N THR A 407 -16.65 -0.10 3.94
CA THR A 407 -15.30 -0.43 4.40
C THR A 407 -15.33 -0.92 5.84
N ILE A 408 -14.65 -2.03 6.11
CA ILE A 408 -14.38 -2.48 7.48
C ILE A 408 -12.89 -2.38 7.83
N VAL A 409 -12.59 -2.23 9.12
CA VAL A 409 -11.27 -2.53 9.67
C VAL A 409 -11.45 -3.58 10.76
N ASP A 410 -10.88 -4.75 10.50
CA ASP A 410 -10.99 -5.93 11.36
C ASP A 410 -9.73 -6.08 12.24
N PHE A 411 -9.80 -6.84 13.32
CA PHE A 411 -8.64 -7.11 14.18
C PHE A 411 -7.98 -8.44 13.83
N ALA A 412 -6.82 -8.38 13.18
CA ALA A 412 -5.91 -9.52 13.09
C ALA A 412 -5.32 -9.83 14.48
N VAL A 413 -5.27 -11.10 14.87
CA VAL A 413 -4.91 -11.47 16.25
C VAL A 413 -3.63 -12.26 16.32
N GLN A 414 -2.64 -11.69 17.00
CA GLN A 414 -1.51 -12.45 17.51
C GLN A 414 -1.91 -13.17 18.80
N THR A 415 -1.93 -14.51 18.78
CA THR A 415 -1.99 -15.30 20.01
C THR A 415 -0.69 -15.10 20.80
N TYR A 416 -0.77 -15.03 22.13
CA TYR A 416 0.43 -14.89 22.97
C TYR A 416 1.48 -15.97 22.65
N GLY A 417 2.70 -15.52 22.33
CA GLY A 417 3.84 -16.39 22.01
C GLY A 417 3.94 -16.82 20.54
N GLU A 418 2.94 -16.51 19.70
CA GLU A 418 3.01 -16.73 18.26
C GLU A 418 3.64 -15.53 17.53
N ASN A 419 4.13 -15.78 16.31
CA ASN A 419 4.75 -14.76 15.49
C ASN A 419 3.69 -13.80 14.91
N VAL A 420 3.86 -12.49 15.14
CA VAL A 420 2.92 -11.44 14.70
C VAL A 420 2.68 -11.48 13.19
N ARG A 421 3.70 -11.74 12.37
CA ARG A 421 3.58 -11.82 10.90
C ARG A 421 2.73 -13.00 10.47
N GLU A 422 3.03 -14.19 10.98
CA GLU A 422 2.29 -15.41 10.63
C GLU A 422 0.80 -15.29 11.01
N CYS A 423 0.51 -14.65 12.15
CA CYS A 423 -0.86 -14.36 12.56
C CYS A 423 -1.57 -13.38 11.61
N LEU A 424 -0.88 -12.32 11.15
CA LEU A 424 -1.45 -11.41 10.15
C LEU A 424 -1.70 -12.13 8.82
N ASP A 425 -0.77 -12.95 8.36
CA ASP A 425 -0.89 -13.71 7.11
C ASP A 425 -2.11 -14.67 7.17
N ALA A 426 -2.39 -15.26 8.33
CA ALA A 426 -3.58 -16.07 8.55
C ALA A 426 -4.88 -15.26 8.41
N TRP A 427 -4.92 -14.02 8.88
CA TRP A 427 -6.06 -13.11 8.69
C TRP A 427 -6.21 -12.66 7.23
N MET A 428 -5.09 -12.32 6.57
CA MET A 428 -5.08 -12.01 5.16
C MET A 428 -5.67 -13.17 4.33
N ALA A 429 -5.28 -14.41 4.64
CA ALA A 429 -5.79 -15.60 3.94
C ALA A 429 -7.30 -15.84 4.13
N LYS A 430 -7.88 -15.44 5.27
CA LYS A 430 -9.33 -15.52 5.50
C LYS A 430 -10.10 -14.48 4.67
N ALA A 431 -9.53 -13.30 4.47
CA ALA A 431 -10.20 -12.17 3.83
C ALA A 431 -9.97 -12.08 2.31
N GLU A 432 -8.78 -12.42 1.83
CA GLU A 432 -8.40 -12.27 0.42
C GLU A 432 -9.31 -13.11 -0.50
N GLY A 433 -9.99 -12.42 -1.43
CA GLY A 433 -10.94 -13.05 -2.34
C GLY A 433 -12.32 -13.38 -1.75
N ASN A 434 -12.55 -13.13 -0.46
CA ASN A 434 -13.82 -13.46 0.21
C ASN A 434 -14.67 -12.21 0.54
N CYS A 435 -14.06 -11.03 0.70
CA CYS A 435 -14.79 -9.81 1.07
C CYS A 435 -15.67 -9.25 -0.06
N ALA A 436 -16.89 -8.83 0.27
CA ALA A 436 -17.84 -8.15 -0.63
C ALA A 436 -17.60 -6.63 -0.73
N ILE A 437 -16.96 -6.04 0.28
CA ILE A 437 -16.60 -4.61 0.37
C ILE A 437 -15.16 -4.48 0.85
N ASP A 438 -14.56 -3.29 0.68
CA ASP A 438 -13.16 -3.07 1.04
C ASP A 438 -12.89 -3.29 2.54
N TYR A 439 -11.66 -3.67 2.87
CA TYR A 439 -11.29 -4.01 4.24
C TYR A 439 -9.85 -3.63 4.58
N GLY A 440 -9.53 -3.49 5.86
CA GLY A 440 -8.16 -3.39 6.37
C GLY A 440 -8.02 -4.07 7.72
N PHE A 441 -6.81 -4.04 8.32
CA PHE A 441 -6.56 -4.70 9.60
C PHE A 441 -5.93 -3.79 10.66
N HIS A 442 -6.45 -3.84 11.88
CA HIS A 442 -5.69 -3.56 13.09
C HIS A 442 -4.88 -4.80 13.47
N MET A 443 -3.80 -4.63 14.23
CA MET A 443 -3.08 -5.78 14.79
C MET A 443 -3.25 -5.84 16.31
N ILE A 444 -3.93 -6.87 16.83
CA ILE A 444 -3.89 -7.20 18.25
C ILE A 444 -2.51 -7.79 18.56
N ILE A 445 -1.81 -7.18 19.53
CA ILE A 445 -0.55 -7.68 20.06
C ILE A 445 -0.86 -8.41 21.38
N GLY A 446 -1.18 -9.70 21.27
CA GLY A 446 -1.49 -10.54 22.44
C GLY A 446 -0.27 -10.78 23.34
N GLY A 447 0.95 -10.69 22.80
CA GLY A 447 2.20 -10.78 23.55
C GLY A 447 3.18 -9.65 23.18
N VAL A 448 3.40 -8.70 24.09
CA VAL A 448 4.40 -7.64 23.90
C VAL A 448 5.78 -8.12 24.36
N ASP A 449 6.69 -8.29 23.40
CA ASP A 449 8.08 -8.66 23.60
C ASP A 449 8.99 -7.93 22.58
N ASN A 450 10.28 -8.28 22.53
CA ASN A 450 11.22 -7.59 21.63
C ASN A 450 10.92 -7.82 20.15
N ASP A 451 10.28 -8.92 19.78
CA ASP A 451 10.05 -9.28 18.39
C ASP A 451 8.72 -8.70 17.91
N SER A 452 7.66 -8.74 18.73
CA SER A 452 6.40 -8.05 18.40
C SER A 452 6.58 -6.53 18.30
N LEU A 453 7.43 -5.92 19.14
CA LEU A 453 7.74 -4.48 19.03
C LEU A 453 8.49 -4.12 17.73
N LYS A 454 9.40 -4.97 17.25
CA LYS A 454 10.05 -4.76 15.94
C LYS A 454 9.06 -4.92 14.80
N GLU A 455 8.18 -5.92 14.91
CA GLU A 455 7.17 -6.16 13.88
C GLU A 455 6.20 -4.99 13.76
N MET A 456 5.88 -4.28 14.86
CA MET A 456 5.10 -3.04 14.81
C MET A 456 5.72 -2.01 13.85
N ASP A 457 7.05 -1.85 13.80
CA ASP A 457 7.71 -0.92 12.89
C ASP A 457 7.56 -1.34 11.42
N LEU A 458 7.65 -2.64 11.15
CA LEU A 458 7.51 -3.18 9.79
C LEU A 458 6.06 -3.03 9.32
N LEU A 459 5.10 -3.37 10.17
CA LEU A 459 3.67 -3.34 9.89
C LEU A 459 3.15 -1.94 9.57
N VAL A 460 3.66 -0.90 10.22
CA VAL A 460 3.30 0.49 9.88
C VAL A 460 3.65 0.82 8.42
N ASN A 461 4.80 0.35 7.92
CA ASN A 461 5.22 0.56 6.53
C ASN A 461 4.37 -0.21 5.52
N GLU A 462 3.64 -1.22 5.98
CA GLU A 462 2.78 -2.07 5.15
C GLU A 462 1.31 -1.66 5.17
N GLY A 463 0.95 -0.67 5.98
CA GLY A 463 -0.39 -0.11 6.07
C GLY A 463 -1.21 -0.65 7.24
N ILE A 464 -0.58 -1.31 8.21
CA ILE A 464 -1.17 -1.66 9.50
C ILE A 464 -0.70 -0.63 10.53
N THR A 465 -1.48 0.44 10.66
CA THR A 465 -1.06 1.67 11.37
C THR A 465 -1.65 1.81 12.78
N SER A 466 -2.29 0.75 13.29
CA SER A 466 -2.89 0.75 14.63
C SER A 466 -2.81 -0.62 15.29
N PHE A 467 -2.50 -0.62 16.58
CA PHE A 467 -2.18 -1.79 17.38
C PHE A 467 -3.04 -1.86 18.62
N LYS A 468 -3.67 -3.01 18.87
CA LYS A 468 -4.64 -3.21 19.96
C LYS A 468 -4.04 -4.03 21.08
N LEU A 469 -4.24 -3.54 22.30
CA LEU A 469 -3.83 -4.17 23.55
C LEU A 469 -5.04 -4.31 24.48
N PHE A 470 -4.92 -5.19 25.47
CA PHE A 470 -5.97 -5.48 26.43
C PHE A 470 -5.45 -5.33 27.86
N MET A 471 -6.22 -4.65 28.70
CA MET A 471 -6.04 -4.62 30.16
C MET A 471 -6.89 -5.68 30.88
N ALA A 472 -7.58 -6.51 30.08
CA ALA A 472 -8.44 -7.60 30.51
C ALA A 472 -8.03 -8.94 29.89
N TYR A 473 -8.79 -9.99 30.20
CA TYR A 473 -8.55 -11.38 29.77
C TYR A 473 -7.20 -11.96 30.22
N PRO A 474 -6.95 -12.08 31.54
CA PRO A 474 -5.74 -12.71 32.07
C PRO A 474 -5.52 -14.11 31.49
N GLY A 475 -4.30 -14.38 31.04
CA GLY A 475 -3.94 -15.66 30.42
C GLY A 475 -4.36 -15.84 28.96
N VAL A 476 -5.05 -14.86 28.36
CA VAL A 476 -5.45 -14.88 26.94
C VAL A 476 -4.86 -13.69 26.17
N MET A 477 -5.18 -12.45 26.55
CA MET A 477 -4.74 -11.23 25.84
C MET A 477 -4.21 -10.11 26.74
N LEU A 478 -4.26 -10.30 28.07
CA LEU A 478 -3.81 -9.30 29.03
C LEU A 478 -2.35 -8.87 28.79
N SER A 479 -2.15 -7.58 28.61
CA SER A 479 -0.85 -6.92 28.69
C SER A 479 -0.72 -6.21 30.04
N ASP A 480 0.40 -6.40 30.74
CA ASP A 480 0.69 -5.64 31.94
C ASP A 480 1.07 -4.18 31.63
N ASP A 481 1.13 -3.32 32.65
CA ASP A 481 1.43 -1.89 32.48
C ASP A 481 2.80 -1.64 31.82
N GLY A 482 3.78 -2.51 32.06
CA GLY A 482 5.10 -2.42 31.46
C GLY A 482 5.09 -2.78 29.97
N GLN A 483 4.36 -3.82 29.60
CA GLN A 483 4.10 -4.20 28.22
C GLN A 483 3.37 -3.10 27.45
N ILE A 484 2.29 -2.55 28.04
CA ILE A 484 1.53 -1.45 27.47
C ILE A 484 2.44 -0.23 27.24
N LEU A 485 3.23 0.16 28.24
CA LEU A 485 4.15 1.30 28.12
C LEU A 485 5.18 1.09 27.00
N ARG A 486 5.74 -0.11 26.87
CA ARG A 486 6.71 -0.41 25.82
C ARG A 486 6.10 -0.31 24.42
N ALA A 487 4.90 -0.84 24.24
CA ALA A 487 4.18 -0.73 22.97
C ALA A 487 3.82 0.72 22.64
N MET A 488 3.40 1.52 23.64
CA MET A 488 3.18 2.95 23.49
C MET A 488 4.46 3.69 23.06
N GLN A 489 5.59 3.42 23.69
CA GLN A 489 6.88 4.03 23.31
C GLN A 489 7.30 3.66 21.88
N GLN A 490 7.04 2.42 21.45
CA GLN A 490 7.29 1.98 20.09
C GLN A 490 6.39 2.73 19.09
N ALA A 491 5.09 2.80 19.38
CA ALA A 491 4.11 3.51 18.57
C ALA A 491 4.42 5.01 18.44
N ALA A 492 4.89 5.65 19.51
CA ALA A 492 5.35 7.03 19.48
C ALA A 492 6.55 7.25 18.53
N GLY A 493 7.41 6.23 18.37
CA GLY A 493 8.56 6.26 17.47
C GLY A 493 8.23 6.06 15.99
N ASN A 494 7.19 5.29 15.68
CA ASN A 494 6.82 4.93 14.30
C ASN A 494 5.52 5.59 13.80
N GLY A 495 4.80 6.32 14.66
CA GLY A 495 3.56 7.01 14.31
C GLY A 495 2.29 6.15 14.43
N GLY A 496 2.40 4.91 14.88
CA GLY A 496 1.26 4.01 15.10
C GLY A 496 0.30 4.51 16.18
N LEU A 497 -0.97 4.12 16.06
CA LEU A 497 -2.00 4.42 17.06
C LEU A 497 -2.23 3.23 17.99
N ILE A 498 -2.07 3.42 19.30
CA ILE A 498 -2.41 2.40 20.30
C ILE A 498 -3.91 2.42 20.56
N MET A 499 -4.54 1.26 20.41
CA MET A 499 -5.94 1.01 20.74
C MET A 499 -5.99 0.20 22.04
N MET A 500 -6.93 0.52 22.93
CA MET A 500 -7.00 -0.12 24.25
C MET A 500 -8.40 -0.62 24.57
N HIS A 501 -8.50 -1.93 24.86
CA HIS A 501 -9.63 -2.48 25.61
C HIS A 501 -9.36 -2.23 27.09
N ALA A 502 -10.03 -1.23 27.65
CA ALA A 502 -9.73 -0.68 28.97
C ALA A 502 -10.74 -1.16 30.02
N GLU A 503 -10.54 -2.38 30.53
CA GLU A 503 -11.19 -2.88 31.75
C GLU A 503 -10.14 -3.49 32.68
N ASN A 504 -10.32 -3.39 34.00
CA ASN A 504 -9.42 -4.06 34.96
C ASN A 504 -9.75 -5.56 35.05
N GLY A 505 -9.14 -6.36 34.17
CA GLY A 505 -9.46 -7.80 34.08
C GLY A 505 -9.17 -8.60 35.33
N LEU A 506 -8.09 -8.29 36.05
CA LEU A 506 -7.73 -9.01 37.27
C LEU A 506 -8.81 -8.83 38.36
N ALA A 507 -9.36 -7.62 38.49
CA ALA A 507 -10.47 -7.37 39.41
C ALA A 507 -11.77 -8.03 38.94
N ILE A 508 -12.03 -8.03 37.62
CA ILE A 508 -13.20 -8.70 37.03
C ILE A 508 -13.17 -10.19 37.33
N ASP A 509 -12.03 -10.87 37.15
CA ASP A 509 -11.91 -12.31 37.38
C ASP A 509 -12.21 -12.67 38.83
N VAL A 510 -11.73 -11.86 39.79
CA VAL A 510 -12.05 -12.05 41.21
C VAL A 510 -13.56 -11.93 41.45
N LEU A 511 -14.20 -10.91 40.89
CA LEU A 511 -15.66 -10.72 41.06
C LEU A 511 -16.46 -11.83 40.36
N ALA A 512 -16.00 -12.30 39.21
CA ALA A 512 -16.61 -13.37 38.45
C ALA A 512 -16.52 -14.73 39.17
N GLU A 513 -15.35 -15.05 39.72
CA GLU A 513 -15.17 -16.24 40.56
C GLU A 513 -16.06 -16.20 41.80
N GLN A 514 -16.10 -15.06 42.50
CA GLN A 514 -16.95 -14.89 43.68
C GLN A 514 -18.45 -14.98 43.35
N ALA A 515 -18.89 -14.44 42.20
CA ALA A 515 -20.28 -14.58 41.75
C ALA A 515 -20.62 -16.04 41.46
N PHE A 516 -19.72 -16.75 40.77
CA PHE A 516 -19.88 -18.18 40.50
C PHE A 516 -19.95 -19.01 41.79
N GLU A 517 -19.10 -18.74 42.78
CA GLU A 517 -19.14 -19.39 44.10
C GLU A 517 -20.45 -19.15 44.87
N ARG A 518 -21.11 -18.00 44.63
CA ARG A 518 -22.45 -17.69 45.17
C ARG A 518 -23.59 -18.34 44.38
N GLY A 519 -23.29 -19.03 43.27
CA GLY A 519 -24.29 -19.62 42.37
C GLY A 519 -24.95 -18.59 41.44
N GLU A 520 -24.37 -17.41 41.29
CA GLU A 520 -24.84 -16.33 40.41
C GLU A 520 -24.36 -16.59 38.97
N ILE A 521 -24.95 -17.61 38.33
CA ILE A 521 -24.48 -18.15 37.04
C ILE A 521 -25.22 -17.58 35.81
N SER A 522 -26.26 -16.75 35.99
CA SER A 522 -27.07 -16.21 34.88
C SER A 522 -26.32 -15.12 34.09
N PRO A 523 -26.69 -14.87 32.81
CA PRO A 523 -26.00 -13.92 31.93
C PRO A 523 -25.84 -12.50 32.50
N VAL A 524 -26.82 -12.01 33.28
CA VAL A 524 -26.77 -10.66 33.88
C VAL A 524 -25.55 -10.44 34.79
N ASN A 525 -25.05 -11.51 35.41
CA ASN A 525 -23.88 -11.42 36.28
C ASN A 525 -22.62 -11.03 35.51
N HIS A 526 -22.55 -11.29 34.21
CA HIS A 526 -21.50 -10.75 33.34
C HIS A 526 -21.42 -9.22 33.42
N GLY A 527 -22.57 -8.54 33.44
CA GLY A 527 -22.65 -7.09 33.62
C GLY A 527 -22.30 -6.65 35.04
N TYR A 528 -22.81 -7.35 36.06
CA TYR A 528 -22.60 -6.96 37.46
C TYR A 528 -21.15 -7.11 37.95
N VAL A 529 -20.39 -8.06 37.43
CA VAL A 529 -18.98 -8.25 37.82
C VAL A 529 -18.04 -7.30 37.08
N ARG A 530 -18.45 -6.77 35.93
CA ARG A 530 -17.71 -5.82 35.11
C ARG A 530 -18.15 -4.38 35.40
N ARG A 531 -17.96 -3.94 36.63
CA ARG A 531 -18.45 -2.64 37.09
C ARG A 531 -17.81 -1.48 36.33
N LYS A 532 -18.56 -0.39 36.15
CA LYS A 532 -18.13 0.83 35.44
C LYS A 532 -16.83 1.44 36.01
N GLU A 533 -16.61 1.31 37.31
CA GLU A 533 -15.38 1.78 37.96
C GLU A 533 -14.13 1.05 37.42
N LEU A 534 -14.27 -0.20 36.98
CA LEU A 534 -13.16 -0.99 36.43
C LEU A 534 -12.83 -0.59 34.98
N GLU A 535 -13.82 -0.10 34.23
CA GLU A 535 -13.60 0.53 32.92
C GLU A 535 -12.94 1.92 33.08
N SER A 536 -13.44 2.72 34.02
CA SER A 536 -12.91 4.06 34.32
C SER A 536 -11.47 4.01 34.84
N GLU A 537 -11.16 3.09 35.77
CA GLU A 537 -9.80 2.91 36.31
C GLU A 537 -8.82 2.52 35.19
N ALA A 538 -9.16 1.52 34.39
CA ALA A 538 -8.30 1.07 33.30
C ALA A 538 -8.14 2.16 32.23
N THR A 539 -9.19 2.90 31.91
CA THR A 539 -9.13 4.05 30.99
C THR A 539 -8.18 5.12 31.52
N HIS A 540 -8.33 5.51 32.79
CA HIS A 540 -7.44 6.46 33.45
C HIS A 540 -5.98 5.98 33.42
N ARG A 541 -5.74 4.71 33.79
CA ARG A 541 -4.41 4.12 33.82
C ARG A 541 -3.77 4.06 32.43
N ALA A 542 -4.52 3.65 31.40
CA ALA A 542 -4.05 3.69 30.01
C ALA A 542 -3.66 5.11 29.58
N ILE A 543 -4.46 6.12 29.95
CA ILE A 543 -4.15 7.54 29.68
C ILE A 543 -2.85 7.97 30.38
N GLN A 544 -2.63 7.57 31.64
CA GLN A 544 -1.37 7.90 32.33
C GLN A 544 -0.17 7.22 31.68
N LEU A 545 -0.30 5.96 31.25
CA LEU A 545 0.76 5.26 30.52
C LEU A 545 1.04 5.91 29.16
N ALA A 546 0.00 6.33 28.43
CA ALA A 546 0.15 7.04 27.16
C ALA A 546 0.87 8.38 27.34
N LYS A 547 0.61 9.09 28.45
CA LYS A 547 1.34 10.30 28.82
C LYS A 547 2.82 10.04 29.07
N VAL A 548 3.17 8.95 29.75
CA VAL A 548 4.57 8.56 29.99
C VAL A 548 5.25 8.10 28.69
N GLY A 549 4.52 7.37 27.85
CA GLY A 549 5.00 6.87 26.56
C GLY A 549 5.02 7.90 25.43
N ALA A 550 4.47 9.09 25.66
CA ALA A 550 4.23 10.13 24.65
C ALA A 550 3.50 9.61 23.40
N ALA A 551 2.55 8.69 23.60
CA ALA A 551 1.86 7.98 22.53
C ALA A 551 0.41 8.46 22.37
N PRO A 552 -0.13 8.48 21.14
CA PRO A 552 -1.56 8.64 20.93
C PRO A 552 -2.32 7.41 21.41
N LEU A 553 -3.52 7.62 21.96
CA LEU A 553 -4.34 6.56 22.55
C LEU A 553 -5.77 6.61 22.01
N TYR A 554 -6.30 5.45 21.62
CA TYR A 554 -7.67 5.25 21.20
C TYR A 554 -8.36 4.24 22.13
N ILE A 555 -9.33 4.70 22.92
CA ILE A 555 -10.15 3.84 23.77
C ILE A 555 -11.28 3.27 22.91
N VAL A 556 -11.29 1.94 22.73
CA VAL A 556 -12.33 1.27 21.93
C VAL A 556 -13.59 1.02 22.76
N HIS A 557 -14.74 0.84 22.08
CA HIS A 557 -16.01 0.35 22.64
C HIS A 557 -16.33 0.88 24.07
N LEU A 558 -16.18 2.19 24.29
CA LEU A 558 -16.40 2.85 25.57
C LEU A 558 -17.90 2.84 25.90
N SER A 559 -18.24 2.40 27.10
CA SER A 559 -19.63 2.20 27.56
C SER A 559 -20.00 2.99 28.82
N ALA A 560 -19.03 3.38 29.64
CA ALA A 560 -19.28 4.01 30.94
C ALA A 560 -19.07 5.54 30.95
N SER A 561 -19.92 6.26 31.67
CA SER A 561 -19.83 7.72 31.84
C SER A 561 -18.51 8.14 32.50
N GLU A 562 -18.08 7.38 33.51
CA GLU A 562 -16.86 7.65 34.25
C GLU A 562 -15.61 7.40 33.41
N ALA A 563 -15.67 6.51 32.40
CA ALA A 563 -14.60 6.34 31.43
C ALA A 563 -14.58 7.49 30.42
N LEU A 564 -15.76 7.92 29.95
CA LEU A 564 -15.92 9.08 29.08
C LEU A 564 -15.36 10.35 29.74
N GLU A 565 -15.60 10.55 31.03
CA GLU A 565 -15.05 11.66 31.79
C GLU A 565 -13.51 11.67 31.77
N GLN A 566 -12.86 10.51 31.91
CA GLN A 566 -11.39 10.43 31.83
C GLN A 566 -10.87 10.82 30.44
N VAL A 567 -11.57 10.41 29.38
CA VAL A 567 -11.25 10.79 28.00
C VAL A 567 -11.41 12.30 27.81
N ALA A 568 -12.52 12.89 28.27
CA ALA A 568 -12.77 14.32 28.19
C ALA A 568 -11.67 15.11 28.92
N ILE A 569 -11.32 14.73 30.16
CA ILE A 569 -10.24 15.37 30.94
C ILE A 569 -8.90 15.33 30.18
N ALA A 570 -8.55 14.17 29.60
CA ALA A 570 -7.30 14.05 28.85
C ALA A 570 -7.29 14.93 27.60
N ARG A 571 -8.40 14.94 26.86
CA ARG A 571 -8.58 15.77 25.66
C ARG A 571 -8.52 17.26 25.96
N ASP A 572 -9.22 17.71 26.99
CA ASP A 572 -9.22 19.10 27.44
C ASP A 572 -7.83 19.56 27.90
N SER A 573 -7.00 18.63 28.37
CA SER A 573 -5.59 18.90 28.70
C SER A 573 -4.65 18.94 27.48
N GLY A 574 -5.18 18.76 26.27
CA GLY A 574 -4.44 18.78 25.02
C GLY A 574 -3.78 17.45 24.64
N MET A 575 -4.17 16.33 25.26
CA MET A 575 -3.63 15.03 24.89
C MET A 575 -4.32 14.45 23.65
N ASN A 576 -3.55 13.71 22.85
CA ASN A 576 -4.06 12.93 21.72
C ASN A 576 -4.74 11.63 22.19
N VAL A 577 -5.85 11.79 22.92
CA VAL A 577 -6.72 10.71 23.38
C VAL A 577 -8.03 10.78 22.62
N PHE A 578 -8.44 9.66 22.05
CA PHE A 578 -9.66 9.49 21.28
C PHE A 578 -10.45 8.33 21.85
N ALA A 579 -11.77 8.32 21.63
CA ALA A 579 -12.61 7.23 22.04
C ALA A 579 -13.71 6.94 21.02
N GLU A 580 -14.11 5.68 21.02
CA GLU A 580 -15.17 5.10 20.23
C GLU A 580 -16.25 4.53 21.13
N THR A 581 -17.50 4.57 20.68
CA THR A 581 -18.58 3.77 21.26
C THR A 581 -19.30 2.96 20.17
N CYS A 582 -20.31 2.18 20.55
CA CYS A 582 -21.04 1.28 19.66
C CYS A 582 -22.57 1.42 19.85
N PRO A 583 -23.40 1.12 18.83
CA PRO A 583 -24.85 1.30 18.90
C PRO A 583 -25.51 0.64 20.12
N GLN A 584 -25.04 -0.55 20.51
CA GLN A 584 -25.56 -1.29 21.67
C GLN A 584 -25.48 -0.48 22.98
N TYR A 585 -24.44 0.34 23.17
CA TYR A 585 -24.29 1.17 24.38
C TYR A 585 -25.14 2.44 24.35
N LEU A 586 -25.65 2.83 23.18
CA LEU A 586 -26.52 4.01 23.01
C LEU A 586 -28.00 3.67 23.14
N HIS A 587 -28.38 2.44 22.79
CA HIS A 587 -29.78 2.04 22.67
C HIS A 587 -30.22 0.98 23.69
N PHE A 588 -29.31 0.11 24.14
CA PHE A 588 -29.64 -0.97 25.05
C PHE A 588 -29.18 -0.68 26.47
N SER A 589 -29.77 -1.39 27.42
CA SER A 589 -29.50 -1.26 28.85
C SER A 589 -29.41 -2.63 29.51
N LEU A 590 -28.74 -2.66 30.66
CA LEU A 590 -28.63 -3.86 31.48
C LEU A 590 -30.01 -4.42 31.83
N GLU A 591 -30.92 -3.58 32.31
CA GLU A 591 -32.22 -4.00 32.83
C GLU A 591 -33.18 -4.53 31.74
N GLU A 592 -33.19 -3.89 30.56
CA GLU A 592 -34.17 -4.22 29.51
C GLU A 592 -33.69 -5.38 28.61
N HIS A 593 -32.39 -5.66 28.60
CA HIS A 593 -31.78 -6.58 27.63
C HIS A 593 -30.93 -7.67 28.29
N LEU A 594 -29.93 -7.29 29.09
CA LEU A 594 -29.00 -8.26 29.68
C LEU A 594 -29.63 -9.04 30.85
N ASP A 595 -30.56 -8.43 31.61
CA ASP A 595 -31.33 -9.04 32.70
C ASP A 595 -32.65 -9.66 32.24
N ARG A 596 -32.71 -10.12 30.98
CA ARG A 596 -33.90 -10.84 30.50
C ARG A 596 -34.02 -12.22 31.17
N PRO A 597 -35.25 -12.71 31.40
CA PRO A 597 -35.49 -13.96 32.10
C PRO A 597 -34.76 -15.16 31.49
N GLY A 598 -34.32 -16.08 32.36
CA GLY A 598 -33.67 -17.31 31.94
C GLY A 598 -32.31 -17.06 31.29
N PHE A 599 -32.12 -17.54 30.06
CA PHE A 599 -30.88 -17.43 29.31
C PHE A 599 -30.96 -16.42 28.15
N GLU A 600 -32.11 -15.77 27.95
CA GLU A 600 -32.31 -14.83 26.83
C GLU A 600 -31.32 -13.66 26.85
N GLY A 601 -30.91 -13.22 28.05
CA GLY A 601 -29.89 -12.18 28.23
C GLY A 601 -28.52 -12.52 27.64
N ALA A 602 -28.22 -13.80 27.37
CA ALA A 602 -26.96 -14.23 26.75
C ALA A 602 -26.75 -13.60 25.36
N GLY A 603 -27.84 -13.26 24.67
CA GLY A 603 -27.79 -12.59 23.37
C GLY A 603 -27.16 -11.19 23.39
N TYR A 604 -27.07 -10.59 24.59
CA TYR A 604 -26.56 -9.24 24.84
C TYR A 604 -25.23 -9.22 25.62
N VAL A 605 -24.61 -10.38 25.85
CA VAL A 605 -23.32 -10.48 26.53
C VAL A 605 -22.20 -10.01 25.60
N CYS A 606 -21.61 -8.86 25.93
CA CYS A 606 -20.41 -8.26 25.33
C CYS A 606 -19.50 -7.65 26.42
N SER A 607 -18.29 -7.22 26.04
CA SER A 607 -17.30 -6.65 26.96
C SER A 607 -16.64 -5.42 26.33
N THR A 608 -16.83 -4.21 26.85
CA THR A 608 -17.55 -3.86 28.10
C THR A 608 -19.05 -4.22 28.08
N PRO A 609 -19.70 -4.43 29.24
CA PRO A 609 -21.11 -4.86 29.26
C PRO A 609 -22.06 -3.69 29.00
N LEU A 610 -23.32 -4.02 28.66
CA LEU A 610 -24.40 -3.04 28.70
C LEU A 610 -24.53 -2.42 30.09
N ARG A 611 -24.76 -1.10 30.13
CA ARG A 611 -24.84 -0.33 31.38
C ARG A 611 -26.28 -0.07 31.82
N SER A 612 -26.45 0.21 33.10
CA SER A 612 -27.77 0.51 33.66
C SER A 612 -28.35 1.78 33.04
N ARG A 613 -29.63 1.74 32.65
CA ARG A 613 -30.33 2.96 32.20
C ARG A 613 -30.54 3.95 33.35
N ALA A 614 -30.69 3.47 34.57
CA ALA A 614 -30.92 4.32 35.74
C ALA A 614 -29.69 5.19 36.09
N GLU A 615 -28.51 4.82 35.61
CA GLU A 615 -27.25 5.52 35.85
C GLU A 615 -26.93 6.60 34.80
N GLY A 616 -27.74 6.73 33.74
CA GLY A 616 -27.63 7.82 32.75
C GLY A 616 -26.51 7.65 31.72
N HIS A 617 -25.93 6.46 31.59
CA HIS A 617 -24.81 6.21 30.68
C HIS A 617 -25.12 6.51 29.22
N GLN A 618 -26.29 6.09 28.72
CA GLN A 618 -26.70 6.33 27.34
C GLN A 618 -26.75 7.83 27.01
N ASP A 619 -27.32 8.64 27.92
CA ASP A 619 -27.44 10.09 27.74
C ASP A 619 -26.07 10.77 27.72
N ASP A 620 -25.16 10.32 28.58
CA ASP A 620 -23.78 10.82 28.62
C ASP A 620 -22.98 10.43 27.38
N LEU A 621 -23.16 9.22 26.84
CA LEU A 621 -22.52 8.79 25.59
C LEU A 621 -23.06 9.60 24.39
N TRP A 622 -24.37 9.83 24.30
CA TRP A 622 -24.95 10.73 23.28
C TRP A 622 -24.40 12.16 23.41
N ARG A 623 -24.26 12.67 24.64
CA ARG A 623 -23.57 13.94 24.89
C ARG A 623 -22.13 13.90 24.39
N GLY A 624 -21.38 12.84 24.70
CA GLY A 624 -20.00 12.65 24.26
C GLY A 624 -19.86 12.67 22.73
N LEU A 625 -20.82 12.08 22.01
CA LEU A 625 -20.87 12.16 20.55
C LEU A 625 -21.15 13.57 20.04
N ARG A 626 -21.94 14.39 20.73
CA ARG A 626 -22.15 15.81 20.37
C ARG A 626 -20.93 16.68 20.66
N THR A 627 -20.25 16.44 21.78
CA THR A 627 -19.10 17.22 22.23
C THR A 627 -17.78 16.75 21.61
N ASN A 628 -17.81 15.66 20.84
CA ASN A 628 -16.65 15.03 20.22
C ASN A 628 -15.65 14.46 21.24
N ASP A 629 -16.11 14.15 22.45
CA ASP A 629 -15.39 13.31 23.42
C ASP A 629 -15.39 11.85 22.97
N LEU A 630 -16.48 11.44 22.29
CA LEU A 630 -16.53 10.26 21.45
C LEU A 630 -16.49 10.70 19.98
N ALA A 631 -15.50 10.20 19.26
CA ALA A 631 -15.19 10.66 17.90
C ALA A 631 -15.70 9.70 16.81
N VAL A 632 -15.88 8.42 17.15
CA VAL A 632 -16.20 7.34 16.21
C VAL A 632 -17.32 6.47 16.77
N VAL A 633 -18.19 6.00 15.88
CA VAL A 633 -19.11 4.90 16.18
C VAL A 633 -18.83 3.71 15.26
N SER A 634 -18.42 2.60 15.88
CA SER A 634 -18.16 1.29 15.25
C SER A 634 -19.10 0.25 15.85
N THR A 635 -19.02 -1.02 15.45
CA THR A 635 -19.95 -2.04 15.96
C THR A 635 -19.38 -2.93 17.05
N ASP A 636 -18.06 -3.17 17.03
CA ASP A 636 -17.47 -4.32 17.73
C ASP A 636 -18.18 -5.61 17.29
N HIS A 637 -18.47 -5.72 15.98
CA HIS A 637 -19.23 -6.83 15.43
C HIS A 637 -18.46 -8.13 15.63
N CYS A 638 -18.95 -8.92 16.59
CA CYS A 638 -18.39 -10.21 16.98
C CYS A 638 -19.58 -11.16 17.24
N PRO A 639 -20.23 -11.66 16.18
CA PRO A 639 -21.47 -12.41 16.31
C PRO A 639 -21.21 -13.85 16.76
N PHE A 640 -22.08 -14.37 17.62
CA PHE A 640 -22.13 -15.79 17.98
C PHE A 640 -23.60 -16.21 18.02
N CYS A 641 -23.94 -17.32 17.39
CA CYS A 641 -25.28 -17.91 17.43
C CYS A 641 -25.69 -18.25 18.87
N MET A 642 -27.00 -18.18 19.15
CA MET A 642 -27.55 -18.61 20.42
C MET A 642 -27.28 -20.11 20.60
N LYS A 643 -27.66 -20.90 19.60
CA LYS A 643 -27.47 -22.34 19.59
C LYS A 643 -25.99 -22.70 19.45
N GLU A 644 -25.54 -23.70 20.19
CA GLU A 644 -24.18 -24.28 20.13
C GLU A 644 -23.02 -23.34 20.55
N GLN A 645 -23.18 -22.01 20.49
CA GLN A 645 -22.13 -21.05 20.83
C GLN A 645 -22.45 -20.30 22.13
N LYS A 646 -23.51 -19.47 22.20
CA LYS A 646 -23.88 -18.82 23.47
C LYS A 646 -24.24 -19.84 24.55
N GLU A 647 -24.87 -20.96 24.17
CA GLU A 647 -25.23 -22.08 25.05
C GLU A 647 -24.05 -22.72 25.81
N LEU A 648 -22.79 -22.48 25.37
CA LEU A 648 -21.60 -22.90 26.12
C LEU A 648 -21.61 -22.37 27.57
N GLY A 649 -22.24 -21.21 27.80
CA GLY A 649 -22.39 -20.61 29.12
C GLY A 649 -23.71 -20.88 29.84
N LEU A 650 -24.52 -21.87 29.42
CA LEU A 650 -25.82 -22.19 30.05
C LEU A 650 -25.76 -22.34 31.58
N ASN A 651 -24.65 -22.88 32.09
CA ASN A 651 -24.43 -23.13 33.52
C ASN A 651 -23.34 -22.25 34.14
N ASP A 652 -22.77 -21.32 33.36
CA ASP A 652 -21.68 -20.44 33.78
C ASP A 652 -21.56 -19.26 32.81
N PHE A 653 -22.00 -18.07 33.24
CA PHE A 653 -21.96 -16.87 32.40
C PHE A 653 -20.55 -16.55 31.88
N ARG A 654 -19.48 -16.98 32.58
CA ARG A 654 -18.08 -16.75 32.19
C ARG A 654 -17.69 -17.49 30.91
N ALA A 655 -18.43 -18.56 30.58
CA ALA A 655 -18.23 -19.35 29.38
C ALA A 655 -19.09 -18.89 28.19
N ILE A 656 -19.90 -17.83 28.34
CA ILE A 656 -20.64 -17.26 27.21
C ILE A 656 -19.63 -16.53 26.30
N PRO A 657 -19.48 -16.89 25.01
CA PRO A 657 -18.65 -16.12 24.09
C PRO A 657 -19.18 -14.69 23.98
N ASN A 658 -18.29 -13.71 24.19
CA ASN A 658 -18.65 -12.30 24.30
C ASN A 658 -18.70 -11.66 22.93
N GLY A 659 -19.81 -11.00 22.60
CA GLY A 659 -19.97 -10.27 21.36
C GLY A 659 -21.41 -10.18 20.91
N ILE A 660 -21.71 -9.13 20.14
CA ILE A 660 -23.02 -8.83 19.55
C ILE A 660 -22.80 -8.60 18.05
N GLY A 661 -23.68 -9.15 17.21
CA GLY A 661 -23.68 -8.83 15.78
C GLY A 661 -24.40 -7.50 15.52
N GLY A 662 -23.69 -6.51 14.93
CA GLY A 662 -24.32 -5.23 14.58
C GLY A 662 -23.85 -4.56 13.27
N VAL A 663 -22.97 -5.18 12.48
CA VAL A 663 -22.33 -4.54 11.30
C VAL A 663 -23.33 -4.00 10.28
N GLU A 664 -24.45 -4.71 10.09
CA GLU A 664 -25.52 -4.33 9.17
C GLU A 664 -26.39 -3.19 9.72
N HIS A 665 -26.59 -3.10 11.03
CA HIS A 665 -27.55 -2.16 11.60
C HIS A 665 -26.94 -0.84 12.02
N ARG A 666 -25.61 -0.69 11.93
CA ARG A 666 -24.89 0.48 12.46
C ARG A 666 -25.42 1.81 11.91
N MET A 667 -25.54 1.93 10.58
CA MET A 667 -25.94 3.19 9.95
C MET A 667 -27.36 3.60 10.38
N ASP A 668 -28.30 2.66 10.34
CA ASP A 668 -29.71 2.89 10.70
C ASP A 668 -29.89 3.19 12.19
N MET A 669 -29.16 2.48 13.06
CA MET A 669 -29.25 2.68 14.51
C MET A 669 -28.72 4.06 14.90
N ILE A 670 -27.58 4.51 14.35
CA ILE A 670 -27.06 5.85 14.66
C ILE A 670 -27.91 6.94 14.02
N TYR A 671 -28.55 6.66 12.88
CA TYR A 671 -29.53 7.58 12.29
C TYR A 671 -30.75 7.79 13.21
N GLN A 672 -31.09 6.86 14.11
CA GLN A 672 -32.14 7.13 15.11
C GLN A 672 -31.79 8.32 16.01
N GLY A 673 -30.50 8.60 16.25
CA GLY A 673 -30.05 9.82 16.93
C GLY A 673 -30.36 11.11 16.15
N VAL A 674 -30.47 11.03 14.82
CA VAL A 674 -30.96 12.14 13.99
C VAL A 674 -32.47 12.31 14.17
N ILE A 675 -33.21 11.21 14.16
CA ILE A 675 -34.66 11.20 14.34
C ILE A 675 -35.08 11.76 15.71
N THR A 676 -34.36 11.40 16.77
CA THR A 676 -34.63 11.88 18.13
C THR A 676 -34.01 13.25 18.44
N GLY A 677 -33.17 13.79 17.55
CA GLY A 677 -32.53 15.09 17.71
C GLY A 677 -31.29 15.09 18.61
N GLU A 678 -30.71 13.92 18.91
CA GLU A 678 -29.46 13.79 19.65
C GLU A 678 -28.26 14.28 18.82
N ILE A 679 -28.28 14.10 17.50
CA ILE A 679 -27.23 14.54 16.55
C ILE A 679 -27.86 15.04 15.24
N GLY A 680 -27.11 15.83 14.45
CA GLY A 680 -27.54 16.26 13.12
C GLY A 680 -27.06 15.32 11.99
N LEU A 681 -27.60 15.48 10.78
CA LEU A 681 -27.22 14.69 9.59
C LEU A 681 -25.71 14.70 9.31
N ALA A 682 -25.08 15.87 9.35
CA ALA A 682 -23.64 16.00 9.13
C ALA A 682 -22.83 15.23 10.18
N ARG A 683 -23.28 15.25 11.44
CA ARG A 683 -22.64 14.54 12.55
C ARG A 683 -22.81 13.02 12.44
N TRP A 684 -23.95 12.54 11.95
CA TRP A 684 -24.15 11.11 11.66
C TRP A 684 -23.14 10.59 10.62
N VAL A 685 -22.98 11.30 9.49
CA VAL A 685 -21.98 10.97 8.46
C VAL A 685 -20.56 11.08 9.00
N GLU A 686 -20.29 12.12 9.79
CA GLU A 686 -18.97 12.32 10.40
C GLU A 686 -18.58 11.14 11.30
N LEU A 687 -19.48 10.73 12.20
CA LEU A 687 -19.24 9.67 13.19
C LEU A 687 -19.09 8.27 12.58
N CYS A 688 -19.79 7.99 11.47
CA CYS A 688 -19.86 6.65 10.87
C CYS A 688 -18.96 6.47 9.63
N ALA A 689 -18.50 7.55 9.00
CA ALA A 689 -17.73 7.49 7.77
C ALA A 689 -16.48 8.40 7.78
N THR A 690 -16.65 9.71 7.98
CA THR A 690 -15.55 10.68 7.80
C THR A 690 -14.47 10.58 8.86
N THR A 691 -14.83 10.67 10.15
CA THR A 691 -13.87 10.60 11.25
C THR A 691 -13.20 9.24 11.35
N PRO A 692 -13.90 8.10 11.22
CA PRO A 692 -13.24 6.79 11.16
C PRO A 692 -12.23 6.69 10.02
N ALA A 693 -12.57 7.19 8.81
CA ALA A 693 -11.64 7.20 7.67
C ALA A 693 -10.40 8.07 7.94
N ARG A 694 -10.55 9.24 8.57
CA ARG A 694 -9.41 10.11 8.95
C ARG A 694 -8.55 9.48 10.05
N MET A 695 -9.20 8.91 11.06
CA MET A 695 -8.53 8.28 12.20
C MET A 695 -7.69 7.08 11.75
N MET A 696 -8.19 6.32 10.78
CA MET A 696 -7.52 5.12 10.29
C MET A 696 -6.75 5.37 8.99
N GLY A 697 -6.47 6.61 8.58
CA GLY A 697 -5.61 6.91 7.43
C GLY A 697 -6.16 6.44 6.08
N LEU A 698 -7.48 6.41 5.94
CA LEU A 698 -8.23 6.07 4.72
C LEU A 698 -8.78 7.31 3.99
N TYR A 699 -8.82 8.47 4.64
CA TYR A 699 -9.31 9.73 4.05
C TYR A 699 -8.25 10.42 3.16
N PRO A 700 -8.60 11.08 2.04
CA PRO A 700 -9.95 11.29 1.51
C PRO A 700 -10.44 10.16 0.60
N ARG A 701 -9.69 9.06 0.45
CA ARG A 701 -10.09 7.95 -0.43
C ARG A 701 -11.44 7.35 -0.02
N LYS A 702 -11.67 7.20 1.29
CA LYS A 702 -12.94 6.80 1.91
C LYS A 702 -13.52 7.92 2.77
N GLY A 703 -14.82 7.81 3.08
CA GLY A 703 -15.50 8.66 4.07
C GLY A 703 -15.89 10.06 3.59
N ILE A 704 -15.87 10.32 2.28
CA ILE A 704 -16.31 11.57 1.67
C ILE A 704 -16.83 11.35 0.24
N ILE A 705 -17.85 12.14 -0.15
CA ILE A 705 -18.29 12.26 -1.54
C ILE A 705 -17.56 13.47 -2.15
N ALA A 706 -16.44 13.21 -2.83
CA ALA A 706 -15.64 14.24 -3.49
C ALA A 706 -14.90 13.68 -4.71
N PRO A 707 -14.61 14.51 -5.73
CA PRO A 707 -13.83 14.10 -6.89
C PRO A 707 -12.52 13.38 -6.52
N GLY A 708 -12.25 12.25 -7.17
CA GLY A 708 -11.08 11.40 -6.94
C GLY A 708 -11.18 10.45 -5.75
N SER A 709 -12.25 10.52 -4.95
CA SER A 709 -12.53 9.54 -3.88
C SER A 709 -13.12 8.27 -4.48
N ASP A 710 -12.99 7.14 -3.78
CA ASP A 710 -13.64 5.90 -4.23
C ASP A 710 -15.17 6.11 -4.27
N ALA A 711 -15.84 5.55 -5.27
CA ALA A 711 -17.28 5.61 -5.44
C ALA A 711 -18.00 4.62 -4.50
N ASP A 712 -17.75 4.82 -3.22
CA ASP A 712 -18.41 4.20 -2.09
C ASP A 712 -19.53 5.12 -1.61
N VAL A 713 -20.73 4.91 -2.15
CA VAL A 713 -21.86 5.83 -2.01
C VAL A 713 -23.11 5.07 -1.61
N VAL A 714 -23.83 5.60 -0.63
CA VAL A 714 -25.09 5.03 -0.15
C VAL A 714 -26.22 5.99 -0.48
N ILE A 715 -27.28 5.47 -1.11
CA ILE A 715 -28.56 6.16 -1.27
C ILE A 715 -29.47 5.64 -0.16
N TYR A 716 -29.87 6.55 0.71
CA TYR A 716 -30.55 6.27 1.96
C TYR A 716 -31.95 6.89 1.96
N ASP A 717 -32.99 6.10 2.24
CA ASP A 717 -34.35 6.56 2.50
C ASP A 717 -34.41 7.14 3.91
N PRO A 718 -34.60 8.45 4.10
CA PRO A 718 -34.69 9.03 5.44
C PRO A 718 -36.01 8.74 6.16
N ASP A 719 -37.06 8.30 5.45
CA ASP A 719 -38.45 8.26 5.92
C ASP A 719 -39.02 6.84 6.06
N LYS A 720 -38.37 5.83 5.47
CA LYS A 720 -38.84 4.45 5.53
C LYS A 720 -38.85 3.91 6.96
N GLN A 721 -40.01 3.44 7.40
CA GLN A 721 -40.18 2.79 8.69
C GLN A 721 -40.18 1.27 8.52
N TRP A 722 -39.40 0.59 9.35
CA TRP A 722 -39.31 -0.86 9.33
C TRP A 722 -38.89 -1.41 10.70
N THR A 723 -38.81 -2.73 10.81
CA THR A 723 -38.48 -3.43 12.05
C THR A 723 -37.35 -4.40 11.79
N ILE A 724 -36.28 -4.31 12.58
CA ILE A 724 -35.14 -5.21 12.50
C ILE A 724 -35.55 -6.59 13.00
N SER A 725 -35.16 -7.64 12.27
CA SER A 725 -35.42 -9.03 12.64
C SER A 725 -34.33 -9.96 12.10
N VAL A 726 -34.13 -11.09 12.76
CA VAL A 726 -33.31 -12.20 12.25
C VAL A 726 -33.78 -12.66 10.85
N ASP A 727 -35.08 -12.53 10.55
CA ASP A 727 -35.64 -12.95 9.26
C ASP A 727 -35.29 -12.00 8.10
N ASN A 728 -34.81 -10.78 8.39
CA ASN A 728 -34.50 -9.76 7.38
C ASN A 728 -33.06 -9.24 7.42
N HIS A 729 -32.26 -9.64 8.39
CA HIS A 729 -30.83 -9.36 8.38
C HIS A 729 -30.05 -10.39 7.54
N HIS A 730 -28.79 -10.10 7.28
CA HIS A 730 -27.90 -10.86 6.41
C HIS A 730 -26.61 -11.31 7.11
N MET A 731 -26.51 -11.04 8.42
CA MET A 731 -25.51 -11.61 9.33
C MET A 731 -25.75 -13.11 9.51
N ASN A 732 -24.68 -13.90 9.68
CA ASN A 732 -24.78 -15.34 9.86
C ASN A 732 -25.11 -15.69 11.33
N MET A 733 -26.31 -15.33 11.78
CA MET A 733 -26.80 -15.56 13.15
C MET A 733 -28.18 -16.23 13.15
N ASP A 734 -28.48 -16.97 14.22
CA ASP A 734 -29.79 -17.60 14.45
C ASP A 734 -30.72 -16.77 15.37
N TYR A 735 -30.27 -15.57 15.77
CA TYR A 735 -31.05 -14.55 16.47
C TYR A 735 -30.49 -13.15 16.17
N SER A 736 -31.26 -12.11 16.51
CA SER A 736 -30.78 -10.72 16.49
C SER A 736 -30.85 -10.08 17.87
N ALA A 737 -29.79 -9.39 18.29
CA ALA A 737 -29.86 -8.53 19.49
C ALA A 737 -30.81 -7.33 19.27
N TYR A 738 -31.07 -6.98 18.01
CA TYR A 738 -31.93 -5.89 17.58
C TYR A 738 -33.34 -6.39 17.20
N GLU A 739 -33.70 -7.63 17.56
CA GLU A 739 -34.99 -8.23 17.23
C GLU A 739 -36.16 -7.34 17.69
N GLY A 740 -37.04 -6.98 16.76
CA GLY A 740 -38.24 -6.19 17.03
C GLY A 740 -38.00 -4.69 17.21
N VAL A 741 -36.77 -4.19 17.06
CA VAL A 741 -36.47 -2.76 17.15
C VAL A 741 -37.07 -2.05 15.93
N GLN A 742 -37.93 -1.07 16.18
CA GLN A 742 -38.52 -0.22 15.14
C GLN A 742 -37.57 0.93 14.83
N VAL A 743 -37.29 1.13 13.54
CA VAL A 743 -36.37 2.17 13.05
C VAL A 743 -37.01 2.98 11.93
N THR A 744 -36.65 4.25 11.84
CA THR A 744 -36.96 5.12 10.69
C THR A 744 -35.66 5.43 9.97
N GLY A 745 -35.63 5.29 8.65
CA GLY A 745 -34.42 5.34 7.84
C GLY A 745 -34.03 3.95 7.33
N HIS A 746 -33.57 3.85 6.09
CA HIS A 746 -33.20 2.56 5.48
C HIS A 746 -32.21 2.74 4.33
N VAL A 747 -31.25 1.82 4.22
CA VAL A 747 -30.30 1.73 3.11
C VAL A 747 -30.97 1.10 1.88
N ASP A 748 -31.12 1.85 0.79
CA ASP A 748 -31.80 1.34 -0.41
C ASP A 748 -30.84 0.85 -1.50
N THR A 749 -29.83 1.67 -1.80
CA THR A 749 -28.82 1.35 -2.82
C THR A 749 -27.44 1.63 -2.26
N VAL A 750 -26.51 0.72 -2.50
CA VAL A 750 -25.11 0.85 -2.07
C VAL A 750 -24.20 0.62 -3.26
N PHE A 751 -23.36 1.60 -3.51
CA PHE A 751 -22.21 1.50 -4.40
C PHE A 751 -20.97 1.20 -3.57
N SER A 752 -20.20 0.21 -3.99
CA SER A 752 -18.83 0.01 -3.54
C SER A 752 -17.94 0.01 -4.77
N ARG A 753 -16.93 0.89 -4.77
CA ARG A 753 -16.03 1.10 -5.93
C ARG A 753 -16.81 1.32 -7.22
N GLY A 754 -17.87 2.11 -7.16
CA GLY A 754 -18.72 2.49 -8.30
C GLY A 754 -19.63 1.37 -8.83
N LYS A 755 -19.53 0.16 -8.30
CA LYS A 755 -20.44 -0.94 -8.61
C LYS A 755 -21.61 -0.95 -7.61
N LYS A 756 -22.84 -1.07 -8.10
CA LYS A 756 -23.99 -1.38 -7.24
C LYS A 756 -23.81 -2.75 -6.61
N VAL A 757 -23.70 -2.81 -5.29
CA VAL A 757 -23.63 -4.05 -4.51
C VAL A 757 -24.96 -4.36 -3.81
N ILE A 758 -25.76 -3.33 -3.54
CA ILE A 758 -27.16 -3.43 -3.09
C ILE A 758 -27.98 -2.52 -4.00
N ASP A 759 -29.12 -3.01 -4.51
CA ASP A 759 -30.08 -2.20 -5.24
C ASP A 759 -31.48 -2.83 -5.11
N ASP A 760 -32.50 -2.00 -4.81
CA ASP A 760 -33.92 -2.40 -4.73
C ASP A 760 -34.17 -3.70 -3.93
N GLY A 761 -33.55 -3.82 -2.75
CA GLY A 761 -33.70 -4.99 -1.88
C GLY A 761 -33.07 -6.27 -2.43
N GLN A 762 -32.10 -6.16 -3.34
CA GLN A 762 -31.32 -7.29 -3.87
C GLN A 762 -29.82 -7.11 -3.63
N TYR A 763 -29.15 -8.21 -3.31
CA TYR A 763 -27.70 -8.28 -3.27
C TYR A 763 -27.13 -8.56 -4.66
N LEU A 764 -26.33 -7.63 -5.17
CA LEU A 764 -25.66 -7.67 -6.47
C LEU A 764 -24.13 -7.81 -6.37
N GLY A 765 -23.60 -7.77 -5.14
CA GLY A 765 -22.19 -8.02 -4.85
C GLY A 765 -21.80 -9.50 -5.01
N ARG A 766 -20.50 -9.77 -4.91
CA ARG A 766 -19.95 -11.12 -4.82
C ARG A 766 -18.69 -11.11 -3.95
N ALA A 767 -18.32 -12.29 -3.44
CA ALA A 767 -17.03 -12.51 -2.80
C ALA A 767 -15.88 -12.05 -3.73
N GLY A 768 -14.93 -11.31 -3.17
CA GLY A 768 -13.75 -10.80 -3.87
C GLY A 768 -13.96 -9.47 -4.60
N ASP A 769 -15.15 -8.87 -4.53
CA ASP A 769 -15.34 -7.49 -5.00
C ASP A 769 -14.56 -6.48 -4.14
N GLY A 770 -14.47 -6.74 -2.83
CA GLY A 770 -13.73 -5.93 -1.88
C GLY A 770 -12.23 -6.21 -1.86
N VAL A 771 -11.42 -5.18 -1.64
CA VAL A 771 -9.95 -5.31 -1.57
C VAL A 771 -9.35 -4.83 -0.26
N TYR A 772 -8.18 -5.39 0.04
CA TYR A 772 -7.37 -4.93 1.15
C TYR A 772 -6.87 -3.49 0.93
N LEU A 773 -7.05 -2.66 1.96
CA LEU A 773 -6.64 -1.27 1.99
C LEU A 773 -5.40 -1.11 2.88
N ARG A 774 -4.25 -0.83 2.25
CA ARG A 774 -3.09 -0.30 2.97
C ARG A 774 -3.42 1.08 3.51
N ARG A 775 -3.35 1.25 4.84
CA ARG A 775 -3.74 2.48 5.51
C ARG A 775 -2.58 3.44 5.73
N GLY A 776 -2.85 4.73 5.69
CA GLY A 776 -1.92 5.75 6.17
C GLY A 776 -1.92 5.85 7.71
N LEU A 777 -1.06 6.73 8.23
CA LEU A 777 -1.13 7.14 9.64
C LEU A 777 -2.39 7.98 9.90
N SER A 778 -2.80 8.05 11.17
CA SER A 778 -3.95 8.88 11.58
C SER A 778 -3.72 10.35 11.22
N GLN A 779 -4.70 10.97 10.58
CA GLN A 779 -4.64 12.38 10.20
C GLN A 779 -4.89 13.34 11.37
N TYR A 780 -5.33 12.82 12.53
CA TYR A 780 -5.47 13.62 13.76
C TYR A 780 -4.13 13.82 14.49
N LEU A 781 -3.06 13.18 14.02
CA LEU A 781 -1.74 13.21 14.64
C LEU A 781 -0.68 13.96 13.81
N GLN A 782 -1.08 14.53 12.67
CA GLN A 782 -0.20 15.22 11.72
C GLN A 782 0.07 16.68 12.06
#